data_AF-A0A9C8M2N5-F1
#
_entry.id   AF-A0A9C8M2N5-F1
#
_cell.length_a   1.000
_cell.length_b   1.000
_cell.length_c   1.000
_cell.angle_alpha   90.00
_cell.angle_beta   90.00
_cell.angle_gamma   90.00
#
_symmetry.space_group_name_H-M   'P 1'
#
loop_
_entity.id
_entity.type
_entity.pdbx_description
1 polymer ?
#
loop_
_entity_poly.entity_id
_entity_poly.type
_entity_poly.pdbx_seq_one_letter_code
_entity_poly.pdbx_strand_id
1 'polypeptide(L)'
;MTLKISQTMAGIAIFLLLLSLGCGTETTEKQPEGIDFLERTELMGIPRNGNRFDPVGGEVVPMKLGKEVRRAIEFPAEQVISFNLQDIPAGAQFTGAVGIKTFVSSIPQSRFQIARRTAAGVETILETIIIQAGEDESWQAFSVPLDEYKGLSITLTVNVFSNQRTGKAFIANPRVVLPKPDTPRQAVLICIDTLRADHLGSYGFELPLTPSLDNFASEGVRFENCNSACPWTLPSVAAVFTSKYPGQIAADSTTEQLRDEETTLPELFQKKGFRTASITNNHYVSSEVGFFQGVEYQHESPRAPADEQYGWALDWINEHINQDFFIYIHLFDPHLPYEPPEPFLSQYKKGSGRFETRFSEVTEYREGSLILTDDEKEQIHGLYLGCVAYADEETGKFFDELKRLGIWDDMAVVVFADHGEEFWEHGGFEHGHSMYQEVTHVPLIAKFPGRNPDTVSHRVSLIDIMPTFIQWANLETPHGIMGRDLFNMELIDDSNRRLIIEECIHTTESKACIQNDWKQIVHFDGLTEPELFNLTADPLEKDNCFGYEETIANELATEIVLYSAQTSEGCHLRVYPTDEASNGIFKVTASTDEGVFSEVSGLTTGTIESRNVGDKSVEFRAQFRRGGYFGLDFMIEPEDARVTFSVIFEDNPDIQLPWYLGASGTMFLSNEYTLGMTDPRITLSYPQARLTNSQGVFIWTVPPSIRANMVNELSPEMIEELVSLGYITRD
;
A
#
# COMPACT_ATOMS: atom_id res chain seq x y z
N MET A 1 -5.70 39.25 -42.40
CA MET A 1 -4.27 38.89 -42.33
C MET A 1 -4.09 38.01 -41.11
N THR A 2 -3.34 36.94 -41.27
CA THR A 2 -3.58 35.61 -40.70
C THR A 2 -3.10 35.48 -39.24
N LEU A 3 -3.92 34.85 -38.38
CA LEU A 3 -3.51 34.31 -37.08
C LEU A 3 -2.54 33.13 -37.29
N LYS A 4 -1.51 33.02 -36.44
CA LYS A 4 -0.82 31.76 -36.13
C LYS A 4 -0.85 31.56 -34.61
N ILE A 5 -1.62 30.57 -34.21
CA ILE A 5 -1.63 29.93 -32.89
C ILE A 5 -0.51 28.87 -32.92
N SER A 6 0.36 28.79 -31.90
CA SER A 6 1.28 27.66 -31.73
C SER A 6 0.82 26.75 -30.60
N GLN A 7 1.03 25.46 -30.82
CA GLN A 7 0.51 24.31 -30.11
C GLN A 7 1.19 24.12 -28.75
N THR A 8 0.48 24.44 -27.65
CA THR A 8 0.83 23.95 -26.29
C THR A 8 -0.40 23.89 -25.38
N MET A 9 -1.48 24.62 -25.71
CA MET A 9 -2.72 24.64 -24.93
C MET A 9 -3.83 23.67 -25.39
N ALA A 10 -3.52 22.69 -26.26
CA ALA A 10 -4.52 21.73 -26.77
C ALA A 10 -4.57 20.39 -26.02
N GLY A 11 -3.62 20.12 -25.11
CA GLY A 11 -3.52 18.83 -24.40
C GLY A 11 -4.38 18.72 -23.13
N ILE A 12 -4.73 19.84 -22.49
CA ILE A 12 -5.35 19.82 -21.15
C ILE A 12 -6.84 20.23 -21.19
N ALA A 13 -7.27 20.99 -22.20
CA ALA A 13 -8.65 21.46 -22.31
C ALA A 13 -9.63 20.47 -22.98
N ILE A 14 -9.16 19.33 -23.49
CA ILE A 14 -10.03 18.29 -24.09
C ILE A 14 -10.40 17.19 -23.08
N PHE A 15 -9.72 17.09 -21.94
CA PHE A 15 -9.93 16.00 -20.98
C PHE A 15 -11.14 16.21 -20.04
N LEU A 16 -11.59 17.46 -19.84
CA LEU A 16 -12.75 17.77 -18.99
C LEU A 16 -14.10 17.81 -19.73
N LEU A 17 -14.15 17.59 -21.06
CA LEU A 17 -15.40 17.63 -21.84
C LEU A 17 -15.89 16.26 -22.35
N LEU A 18 -15.11 15.18 -22.24
CA LEU A 18 -15.48 13.84 -22.72
C LEU A 18 -16.20 12.96 -21.68
N LEU A 19 -16.45 13.46 -20.47
CA LEU A 19 -17.25 12.76 -19.45
C LEU A 19 -18.77 13.06 -19.54
N SER A 20 -19.26 13.68 -20.62
CA SER A 20 -20.68 14.12 -20.67
C SER A 20 -21.54 13.73 -21.88
N LEU A 21 -21.04 13.03 -22.92
CA LEU A 21 -21.91 12.64 -24.06
C LEU A 21 -21.43 11.36 -24.78
N GLY A 22 -22.29 10.35 -24.87
CA GLY A 22 -22.32 9.46 -26.05
C GLY A 22 -22.37 7.95 -25.79
N CYS A 23 -23.58 7.45 -25.59
CA CYS A 23 -23.96 6.06 -25.85
C CYS A 23 -23.76 5.73 -27.35
N GLY A 24 -23.16 4.59 -27.68
CA GLY A 24 -22.98 4.12 -29.05
C GLY A 24 -22.46 2.69 -29.12
N THR A 25 -23.37 1.76 -29.41
CA THR A 25 -23.13 0.33 -29.64
C THR A 25 -22.31 0.08 -30.90
N GLU A 26 -21.28 -0.76 -30.84
CA GLU A 26 -20.97 -1.69 -31.94
C GLU A 26 -20.15 -2.90 -31.45
N THR A 27 -20.73 -4.07 -31.68
CA THR A 27 -20.25 -5.41 -31.36
C THR A 27 -19.10 -5.83 -32.26
N THR A 28 -17.98 -6.29 -31.71
CA THR A 28 -17.10 -7.23 -32.40
C THR A 28 -16.74 -8.38 -31.44
N GLU A 29 -17.22 -9.57 -31.80
CA GLU A 29 -16.87 -10.84 -31.17
C GLU A 29 -15.36 -11.07 -31.23
N LYS A 30 -14.71 -11.16 -30.07
CA LYS A 30 -13.48 -11.93 -29.91
C LYS A 30 -13.76 -13.04 -28.89
N GLN A 31 -13.56 -14.28 -29.34
CA GLN A 31 -13.62 -15.47 -28.50
C GLN A 31 -12.59 -15.35 -27.36
N PRO A 32 -12.94 -15.72 -26.11
CA PRO A 32 -11.96 -15.73 -25.03
C PRO A 32 -11.07 -16.97 -25.17
N GLU A 33 -9.81 -16.75 -25.55
CA GLU A 33 -8.73 -17.70 -25.30
C GLU A 33 -8.34 -17.61 -23.81
N GLY A 34 -8.16 -18.78 -23.19
CA GLY A 34 -8.26 -19.01 -21.76
C GLY A 34 -7.29 -18.22 -20.88
N ILE A 35 -7.83 -17.74 -19.77
CA ILE A 35 -7.07 -17.31 -18.60
C ILE A 35 -7.13 -18.45 -17.58
N ASP A 36 -5.96 -18.96 -17.25
CA ASP A 36 -5.71 -20.05 -16.30
C ASP A 36 -5.96 -19.52 -14.88
N PHE A 37 -7.22 -19.64 -14.45
CA PHE A 37 -7.68 -19.34 -13.09
C PHE A 37 -6.93 -20.25 -12.11
N LEU A 38 -6.24 -19.64 -11.14
CA LEU A 38 -5.75 -20.27 -9.92
C LEU A 38 -6.85 -21.18 -9.33
N GLU A 39 -6.78 -22.46 -9.72
CA GLU A 39 -7.67 -23.50 -9.25
C GLU A 39 -7.59 -23.57 -7.72
N ARG A 40 -8.73 -23.30 -7.06
CA ARG A 40 -9.14 -23.88 -5.76
C ARG A 40 -8.57 -23.29 -4.47
N THR A 41 -8.50 -21.98 -4.33
CA THR A 41 -8.47 -21.36 -2.99
C THR A 41 -9.88 -20.99 -2.52
N GLU A 42 -10.47 -21.95 -1.81
CA GLU A 42 -11.35 -21.68 -0.67
C GLU A 42 -12.66 -20.92 -0.98
N LEU A 43 -13.57 -21.62 -1.68
CA LEU A 43 -15.01 -21.44 -1.48
C LEU A 43 -15.33 -21.55 0.02
N MET A 44 -15.38 -20.37 0.64
CA MET A 44 -15.83 -20.09 2.00
C MET A 44 -14.91 -20.59 3.11
N GLY A 45 -14.27 -19.63 3.79
CA GLY A 45 -13.53 -19.87 5.02
C GLY A 45 -14.40 -20.62 6.03
N ILE A 46 -14.03 -21.88 6.31
CA ILE A 46 -14.47 -22.64 7.48
C ILE A 46 -13.26 -23.39 8.04
N PRO A 47 -13.08 -23.44 9.38
CA PRO A 47 -12.05 -24.25 10.02
C PRO A 47 -12.18 -25.74 9.65
N ARG A 48 -11.13 -26.50 9.96
CA ARG A 48 -10.92 -27.94 9.70
C ARG A 48 -12.06 -28.95 10.04
N ASN A 49 -13.24 -28.51 10.51
CA ASN A 49 -14.39 -29.34 10.87
C ASN A 49 -15.55 -29.32 9.83
N GLY A 50 -15.25 -29.25 8.53
CA GLY A 50 -15.85 -30.23 7.62
C GLY A 50 -17.18 -29.97 6.90
N ASN A 51 -17.65 -28.73 6.75
CA ASN A 51 -18.74 -28.44 5.79
C ASN A 51 -18.23 -27.70 4.55
N ARG A 52 -18.01 -28.46 3.46
CA ARG A 52 -17.70 -27.89 2.14
C ARG A 52 -18.91 -27.14 1.58
N PHE A 53 -18.72 -25.86 1.29
CA PHE A 53 -19.65 -25.05 0.51
C PHE A 53 -19.41 -25.27 -0.98
N ASP A 54 -20.46 -25.60 -1.73
CA ASP A 54 -20.40 -25.69 -3.20
C ASP A 54 -21.66 -25.03 -3.76
N PRO A 55 -21.66 -23.70 -3.99
CA PRO A 55 -22.78 -23.01 -4.59
C PRO A 55 -22.93 -23.49 -6.04
N VAL A 56 -24.07 -24.11 -6.35
CA VAL A 56 -24.36 -24.55 -7.72
C VAL A 56 -25.11 -23.43 -8.44
N GLY A 57 -24.38 -22.71 -9.31
CA GLY A 57 -24.87 -21.62 -10.14
C GLY A 57 -24.50 -20.24 -9.62
N GLY A 58 -24.09 -19.35 -10.53
CA GLY A 58 -23.71 -17.96 -10.24
C GLY A 58 -22.21 -17.71 -10.24
N GLU A 59 -21.82 -16.43 -10.32
CA GLU A 59 -20.43 -15.96 -10.31
C GLU A 59 -20.20 -15.13 -9.05
N VAL A 60 -19.06 -15.31 -8.37
CA VAL A 60 -18.72 -14.50 -7.18
C VAL A 60 -18.08 -13.20 -7.65
N VAL A 61 -18.70 -12.08 -7.32
CA VAL A 61 -18.25 -10.75 -7.71
C VAL A 61 -18.26 -9.78 -6.51
N PRO A 62 -17.34 -8.81 -6.45
CA PRO A 62 -17.55 -7.63 -5.62
C PRO A 62 -18.76 -6.88 -6.17
N MET A 63 -19.75 -6.62 -5.32
CA MET A 63 -20.98 -5.94 -5.72
C MET A 63 -21.26 -4.75 -4.81
N LYS A 64 -21.29 -3.56 -5.42
CA LYS A 64 -21.70 -2.32 -4.79
C LYS A 64 -23.20 -2.09 -4.98
N LEU A 65 -23.93 -2.05 -3.87
CA LEU A 65 -25.31 -1.57 -3.78
C LEU A 65 -25.33 -0.40 -2.80
N GLY A 66 -25.62 0.79 -3.32
CA GLY A 66 -25.58 2.03 -2.53
C GLY A 66 -24.15 2.34 -2.07
N LYS A 67 -23.97 2.54 -0.76
CA LYS A 67 -22.66 2.76 -0.13
C LYS A 67 -21.93 1.47 0.24
N GLU A 68 -22.56 0.31 0.08
CA GLU A 68 -22.03 -0.96 0.58
C GLU A 68 -21.53 -1.84 -0.56
N VAL A 69 -20.27 -2.27 -0.44
CA VAL A 69 -19.64 -3.27 -1.28
C VAL A 69 -19.57 -4.59 -0.50
N ARG A 70 -20.08 -5.67 -1.10
CA ARG A 70 -20.03 -7.01 -0.52
C ARG A 70 -19.57 -8.04 -1.55
N ARG A 71 -18.92 -9.11 -1.10
CA ARG A 71 -18.66 -10.29 -1.93
C ARG A 71 -19.98 -11.04 -2.10
N ALA A 72 -20.45 -11.16 -3.34
CA ALA A 72 -21.77 -11.72 -3.62
C ALA A 72 -21.76 -12.71 -4.76
N ILE A 73 -22.59 -13.75 -4.63
CA ILE A 73 -22.93 -14.62 -5.74
C ILE A 73 -23.97 -13.88 -6.58
N GLU A 74 -23.60 -13.52 -7.80
CA GLU A 74 -24.49 -12.98 -8.80
C GLU A 74 -25.22 -14.12 -9.52
N PHE A 75 -26.53 -13.97 -9.70
CA PHE A 75 -27.33 -14.89 -10.50
C PHE A 75 -28.53 -14.20 -11.15
N PRO A 76 -29.01 -14.70 -12.32
CA PRO A 76 -30.29 -14.28 -12.87
C PRO A 76 -31.39 -14.51 -11.84
N ALA A 77 -32.29 -13.55 -11.65
CA ALA A 77 -33.34 -13.66 -10.63
C ALA A 77 -34.27 -14.87 -10.83
N GLU A 78 -34.39 -15.39 -12.06
CA GLU A 78 -35.16 -16.61 -12.34
C GLU A 78 -34.42 -17.91 -11.99
N GLN A 79 -33.15 -17.83 -11.59
CA GLN A 79 -32.34 -18.98 -11.19
C GLN A 79 -32.45 -19.24 -9.68
N VAL A 80 -32.36 -20.53 -9.33
CA VAL A 80 -32.31 -20.98 -7.93
C VAL A 80 -30.87 -21.25 -7.55
N ILE A 81 -30.40 -20.62 -6.46
CA ILE A 81 -29.11 -20.95 -5.86
C ILE A 81 -29.33 -22.00 -4.78
N SER A 82 -28.46 -23.00 -4.73
CA SER A 82 -28.54 -24.10 -3.77
C SER A 82 -27.26 -24.22 -2.95
N PHE A 83 -27.42 -24.44 -1.64
CA PHE A 83 -26.34 -24.67 -0.68
C PHE A 83 -26.53 -26.04 -0.04
N ASN A 84 -25.56 -26.94 -0.23
CA ASN A 84 -25.59 -28.26 0.38
C ASN A 84 -24.86 -28.23 1.72
N LEU A 85 -25.60 -28.42 2.81
CA LEU A 85 -25.09 -28.47 4.17
C LEU A 85 -25.04 -29.92 4.64
N GLN A 86 -23.94 -30.31 5.27
CA GLN A 86 -23.79 -31.63 5.89
C GLN A 86 -23.67 -31.46 7.41
N ASP A 87 -23.98 -32.51 8.16
CA ASP A 87 -23.77 -32.59 9.62
C ASP A 87 -23.95 -31.27 10.39
N ILE A 88 -25.15 -30.67 10.31
CA ILE A 88 -25.39 -29.33 10.85
C ILE A 88 -25.13 -29.31 12.37
N PRO A 89 -24.24 -28.44 12.88
CA PRO A 89 -23.98 -28.39 14.31
C PRO A 89 -25.13 -27.76 15.11
N ALA A 90 -25.16 -28.00 16.42
CA ALA A 90 -26.15 -27.40 17.31
C ALA A 90 -26.00 -25.87 17.35
N GLY A 91 -27.12 -25.14 17.36
CA GLY A 91 -27.16 -23.67 17.42
C GLY A 91 -26.72 -22.98 16.13
N ALA A 92 -26.54 -23.71 15.04
CA ALA A 92 -26.11 -23.15 13.78
C ALA A 92 -27.18 -22.20 13.19
N GLN A 93 -26.75 -21.11 12.54
CA GLN A 93 -27.61 -20.21 11.79
C GLN A 93 -27.07 -20.03 10.36
N PHE A 94 -27.95 -20.02 9.36
CA PHE A 94 -27.62 -19.63 7.99
C PHE A 94 -27.86 -18.13 7.81
N THR A 95 -26.79 -17.38 7.57
CA THR A 95 -26.80 -15.92 7.54
C THR A 95 -26.25 -15.39 6.22
N GLY A 96 -26.68 -14.21 5.81
CA GLY A 96 -26.15 -13.50 4.65
C GLY A 96 -26.92 -12.22 4.40
N ALA A 97 -26.77 -11.66 3.20
CA ALA A 97 -27.64 -10.59 2.73
C ALA A 97 -28.05 -10.81 1.29
N VAL A 98 -29.19 -10.25 0.89
CA VAL A 98 -29.70 -10.32 -0.48
C VAL A 98 -29.86 -8.93 -1.06
N GLY A 99 -29.70 -8.81 -2.37
CA GLY A 99 -29.79 -7.54 -3.07
C GLY A 99 -30.22 -7.73 -4.52
N ILE A 100 -30.73 -6.66 -5.14
CA ILE A 100 -31.14 -6.65 -6.55
C ILE A 100 -30.59 -5.39 -7.21
N LYS A 101 -30.02 -5.57 -8.40
CA LYS A 101 -29.61 -4.49 -9.29
C LYS A 101 -30.41 -4.56 -10.57
N THR A 102 -30.95 -3.43 -11.03
CA THR A 102 -31.83 -3.41 -12.20
C THR A 102 -31.33 -2.52 -13.31
N PHE A 103 -31.71 -2.85 -14.55
CA PHE A 103 -31.44 -2.03 -15.73
C PHE A 103 -32.52 -0.96 -15.99
N VAL A 104 -33.53 -0.88 -15.13
CA VAL A 104 -34.66 0.05 -15.22
C VAL A 104 -34.56 1.08 -14.11
N SER A 105 -35.25 2.22 -14.26
CA SER A 105 -35.12 3.37 -13.35
C SER A 105 -35.59 3.15 -11.90
N SER A 106 -36.09 1.96 -11.55
CA SER A 106 -36.59 1.63 -10.21
C SER A 106 -36.58 0.12 -9.98
N ILE A 107 -36.22 -0.30 -8.77
CA ILE A 107 -36.28 -1.72 -8.38
C ILE A 107 -37.75 -2.19 -8.40
N PRO A 108 -38.09 -3.31 -9.07
CA PRO A 108 -39.43 -3.91 -8.98
C PRO A 108 -39.58 -4.63 -7.65
N GLN A 109 -40.82 -4.69 -7.13
CA GLN A 109 -41.10 -5.46 -5.93
C GLN A 109 -40.65 -6.91 -6.13
N SER A 110 -39.74 -7.36 -5.27
CA SER A 110 -39.09 -8.66 -5.41
C SER A 110 -39.02 -9.36 -4.07
N ARG A 111 -39.14 -10.68 -4.12
CA ARG A 111 -39.24 -11.54 -2.95
C ARG A 111 -38.18 -12.62 -3.01
N PHE A 112 -37.25 -12.59 -2.05
CA PHE A 112 -36.33 -13.70 -1.81
C PHE A 112 -36.99 -14.69 -0.88
N GLN A 113 -36.91 -15.98 -1.23
CA GLN A 113 -37.35 -17.08 -0.38
C GLN A 113 -36.18 -18.01 -0.11
N ILE A 114 -35.82 -18.13 1.17
CA ILE A 114 -34.87 -19.11 1.66
C ILE A 114 -35.68 -20.33 2.08
N ALA A 115 -35.41 -21.48 1.47
CA ALA A 115 -36.15 -22.70 1.72
C ALA A 115 -35.21 -23.89 1.92
N ARG A 116 -35.67 -24.91 2.64
CA ARG A 116 -35.01 -26.22 2.70
C ARG A 116 -35.62 -27.13 1.64
N ARG A 117 -34.79 -27.70 0.78
CA ARG A 117 -35.17 -28.69 -0.24
C ARG A 117 -34.77 -30.10 0.21
N THR A 118 -35.72 -31.03 0.15
CA THR A 118 -35.49 -32.47 0.40
C THR A 118 -35.00 -33.17 -0.88
N ALA A 119 -34.43 -34.37 -0.74
CA ALA A 119 -34.08 -35.22 -1.89
C ALA A 119 -35.29 -35.58 -2.78
N ALA A 120 -36.51 -35.56 -2.21
CA ALA A 120 -37.76 -35.76 -2.95
C ALA A 120 -38.27 -34.48 -3.67
N GLY A 121 -37.53 -33.37 -3.59
CA GLY A 121 -37.88 -32.10 -4.22
C GLY A 121 -38.89 -31.24 -3.45
N VAL A 122 -39.31 -31.66 -2.25
CA VAL A 122 -40.21 -30.85 -1.40
C VAL A 122 -39.43 -29.69 -0.80
N GLU A 123 -39.93 -28.46 -1.00
CA GLU A 123 -39.41 -27.24 -0.41
C GLU A 123 -40.22 -26.80 0.82
N THR A 124 -39.53 -26.40 1.88
CA THR A 124 -40.11 -25.79 3.09
C THR A 124 -39.49 -24.41 3.27
N ILE A 125 -40.30 -23.35 3.16
CA ILE A 125 -39.83 -21.97 3.31
C ILE A 125 -39.42 -21.74 4.77
N LEU A 126 -38.22 -21.21 4.95
CA LEU A 126 -37.64 -20.86 6.24
C LEU A 126 -37.69 -19.35 6.48
N GLU A 127 -37.48 -18.55 5.43
CA GLU A 127 -37.45 -17.09 5.52
C GLU A 127 -37.95 -16.45 4.21
N THR A 128 -38.55 -15.26 4.30
CA THR A 128 -39.02 -14.50 3.14
C THR A 128 -38.69 -13.03 3.29
N ILE A 129 -37.83 -12.53 2.41
CA ILE A 129 -37.35 -11.14 2.41
C ILE A 129 -38.02 -10.43 1.24
N ILE A 130 -38.60 -9.26 1.47
CA ILE A 130 -39.30 -8.48 0.45
C ILE A 130 -38.55 -7.17 0.25
N ILE A 131 -38.04 -6.96 -0.97
CA ILE A 131 -37.48 -5.69 -1.43
C ILE A 131 -38.60 -4.92 -2.12
N GLN A 132 -38.92 -3.72 -1.62
CA GLN A 132 -40.04 -2.92 -2.12
C GLN A 132 -39.71 -2.22 -3.42
N ALA A 133 -40.75 -1.85 -4.17
CA ALA A 133 -40.58 -1.12 -5.41
C ALA A 133 -40.08 0.31 -5.14
N GLY A 134 -39.01 0.71 -5.82
CA GLY A 134 -38.41 2.04 -5.65
C GLY A 134 -37.54 2.22 -4.40
N GLU A 135 -37.20 1.15 -3.69
CA GLU A 135 -36.06 1.17 -2.75
C GLU A 135 -34.76 1.43 -3.53
N ASP A 136 -33.83 2.13 -2.87
CA ASP A 136 -32.46 2.28 -3.37
C ASP A 136 -31.78 0.91 -3.41
N GLU A 137 -30.78 0.76 -4.29
CA GLU A 137 -29.91 -0.43 -4.34
C GLU A 137 -29.28 -0.65 -2.97
N SER A 138 -29.85 -1.53 -2.14
CA SER A 138 -29.44 -1.77 -0.76
C SER A 138 -29.47 -3.25 -0.43
N TRP A 139 -28.65 -3.66 0.54
CA TRP A 139 -28.59 -5.02 1.03
C TRP A 139 -29.62 -5.26 2.12
N GLN A 140 -30.31 -6.40 2.04
CA GLN A 140 -31.23 -6.87 3.08
C GLN A 140 -30.63 -8.10 3.77
N ALA A 141 -30.22 -7.94 5.03
CA ALA A 141 -29.64 -9.03 5.82
C ALA A 141 -30.70 -10.09 6.16
N PHE A 142 -30.23 -11.33 6.34
CA PHE A 142 -31.06 -12.44 6.83
C PHE A 142 -30.29 -13.32 7.80
N SER A 143 -31.02 -13.96 8.71
CA SER A 143 -30.52 -15.04 9.56
C SER A 143 -31.61 -16.09 9.75
N VAL A 144 -31.27 -17.34 9.45
CA VAL A 144 -32.18 -18.49 9.51
C VAL A 144 -31.63 -19.51 10.52
N PRO A 145 -32.31 -19.77 11.64
CA PRO A 145 -31.87 -20.79 12.59
C PRO A 145 -31.96 -22.19 11.97
N LEU A 146 -30.93 -23.01 12.19
CA LEU A 146 -30.83 -24.38 11.67
C LEU A 146 -30.92 -25.46 12.76
N ASP A 147 -31.30 -25.09 13.99
CA ASP A 147 -31.37 -26.01 15.14
C ASP A 147 -32.23 -27.26 14.91
N GLU A 148 -33.34 -27.09 14.19
CA GLU A 148 -34.24 -28.20 13.84
C GLU A 148 -33.58 -29.27 12.96
N TYR A 149 -32.45 -28.92 12.33
CA TYR A 149 -31.72 -29.77 11.39
C TYR A 149 -30.39 -30.28 11.94
N LYS A 150 -30.16 -30.15 13.25
CA LYS A 150 -28.93 -30.62 13.91
C LYS A 150 -28.60 -32.08 13.57
N GLY A 151 -27.37 -32.33 13.14
CA GLY A 151 -26.84 -33.64 12.75
C GLY A 151 -27.41 -34.18 11.44
N LEU A 152 -28.18 -33.37 10.70
CA LEU A 152 -28.72 -33.73 9.39
C LEU A 152 -27.91 -33.05 8.27
N SER A 153 -27.99 -33.65 7.08
CA SER A 153 -27.59 -33.00 5.84
C SER A 153 -28.85 -32.47 5.13
N ILE A 154 -28.84 -31.20 4.73
CA ILE A 154 -29.95 -30.55 4.03
C ILE A 154 -29.43 -29.74 2.84
N THR A 155 -30.29 -29.48 1.86
CA THR A 155 -30.04 -28.47 0.84
C THR A 155 -30.87 -27.24 1.16
N LEU A 156 -30.25 -26.08 1.29
CA LEU A 156 -30.93 -24.80 1.31
C LEU A 156 -31.02 -24.25 -0.11
N THR A 157 -32.13 -23.61 -0.45
CA THR A 157 -32.34 -22.94 -1.73
C THR A 157 -32.70 -21.49 -1.50
N VAL A 158 -32.19 -20.61 -2.37
CA VAL A 158 -32.55 -19.20 -2.42
C VAL A 158 -33.17 -18.93 -3.77
N ASN A 159 -34.43 -18.51 -3.74
CA ASN A 159 -35.25 -18.24 -4.92
C ASN A 159 -35.66 -16.78 -4.94
N VAL A 160 -35.69 -16.16 -6.12
CA VAL A 160 -36.19 -14.79 -6.28
C VAL A 160 -37.46 -14.82 -7.12
N PHE A 161 -38.48 -14.11 -6.64
CA PHE A 161 -39.72 -13.91 -7.36
C PHE A 161 -39.92 -12.42 -7.56
N SER A 162 -40.02 -11.99 -8.81
CA SER A 162 -40.34 -10.60 -9.13
C SER A 162 -41.59 -10.53 -10.01
N ASN A 163 -42.32 -9.43 -9.88
CA ASN A 163 -43.51 -9.16 -10.69
C ASN A 163 -43.17 -8.62 -12.09
N GLN A 164 -41.89 -8.34 -12.37
CA GLN A 164 -41.35 -7.91 -13.67
C GLN A 164 -40.02 -8.62 -13.95
N ARG A 165 -39.51 -8.50 -15.18
CA ARG A 165 -38.14 -8.93 -15.48
C ARG A 165 -37.19 -8.14 -14.57
N THR A 166 -36.53 -8.86 -13.69
CA THR A 166 -35.51 -8.31 -12.80
C THR A 166 -34.19 -8.23 -13.55
N GLY A 167 -33.27 -7.39 -13.07
CA GLY A 167 -31.90 -7.42 -13.54
C GLY A 167 -31.16 -8.61 -12.94
N LYS A 168 -30.11 -8.33 -12.17
CA LYS A 168 -29.30 -9.34 -11.49
C LYS A 168 -29.71 -9.41 -10.01
N ALA A 169 -29.78 -10.62 -9.46
CA ALA A 169 -29.96 -10.87 -8.05
C ALA A 169 -28.64 -11.27 -7.41
N PHE A 170 -28.49 -10.94 -6.14
CA PHE A 170 -27.26 -11.15 -5.40
C PHE A 170 -27.55 -11.79 -4.06
N ILE A 171 -26.70 -12.73 -3.67
CA ILE A 171 -26.60 -13.19 -2.28
C ILE A 171 -25.18 -12.97 -1.79
N ALA A 172 -25.04 -12.04 -0.85
CA ALA A 172 -23.78 -11.67 -0.24
C ALA A 172 -23.50 -12.52 1.00
N ASN A 173 -22.25 -12.98 1.12
CA ASN A 173 -21.72 -13.63 2.31
C ASN A 173 -22.58 -14.77 2.91
N PRO A 174 -23.22 -15.65 2.10
CA PRO A 174 -24.12 -16.68 2.63
C PRO A 174 -23.32 -17.73 3.38
N ARG A 175 -23.51 -17.91 4.69
CA ARG A 175 -22.70 -18.82 5.52
C ARG A 175 -23.48 -19.47 6.65
N VAL A 176 -22.93 -20.56 7.19
CA VAL A 176 -23.43 -21.16 8.44
C VAL A 176 -22.54 -20.71 9.60
N VAL A 177 -23.08 -19.95 10.53
CA VAL A 177 -22.40 -19.52 11.76
C VAL A 177 -22.79 -20.41 12.93
N LEU A 178 -21.85 -20.66 13.83
CA LEU A 178 -22.10 -21.37 15.09
C LEU A 178 -22.32 -20.40 16.24
N PRO A 179 -22.96 -20.83 17.34
CA PRO A 179 -23.00 -20.05 18.56
C PRO A 179 -21.58 -19.85 19.10
N LYS A 180 -21.35 -18.64 19.61
CA LYS A 180 -20.24 -18.15 20.45
C LYS A 180 -19.03 -19.08 20.69
N PRO A 181 -17.81 -18.62 20.36
CA PRO A 181 -16.65 -18.93 21.19
C PRO A 181 -16.85 -18.34 22.60
N ASP A 182 -16.29 -18.97 23.64
CA ASP A 182 -16.39 -18.46 25.02
C ASP A 182 -15.75 -17.05 25.16
N THR A 183 -14.80 -16.69 24.29
CA THR A 183 -14.15 -15.37 24.19
C THR A 183 -13.71 -15.09 22.73
N PRO A 184 -14.42 -14.25 21.95
CA PRO A 184 -14.03 -13.91 20.58
C PRO A 184 -12.75 -13.05 20.55
N ARG A 185 -11.97 -13.14 19.48
CA ARG A 185 -10.81 -12.28 19.19
C ARG A 185 -11.20 -11.18 18.23
N GLN A 186 -11.00 -9.94 18.64
CA GLN A 186 -11.50 -8.78 17.91
C GLN A 186 -10.38 -7.78 17.69
N ALA A 187 -10.29 -7.24 16.48
CA ALA A 187 -9.26 -6.28 16.09
C ALA A 187 -9.88 -5.10 15.36
N VAL A 188 -9.47 -3.89 15.75
CA VAL A 188 -9.80 -2.64 15.08
C VAL A 188 -8.50 -1.95 14.68
N LEU A 189 -8.40 -1.58 13.40
CA LEU A 189 -7.30 -0.79 12.86
C LEU A 189 -7.88 0.55 12.37
N ILE A 190 -7.43 1.65 12.97
CA ILE A 190 -7.92 3.01 12.73
C ILE A 190 -6.81 3.83 12.06
N CYS A 191 -7.07 4.31 10.86
CA CYS A 191 -6.24 5.30 10.16
C CYS A 191 -6.90 6.68 10.30
N ILE A 192 -6.15 7.66 10.81
CA ILE A 192 -6.56 9.07 10.85
C ILE A 192 -5.71 9.81 9.81
N ASP A 193 -6.28 10.04 8.64
CA ASP A 193 -5.59 10.54 7.44
C ASP A 193 -4.97 11.92 7.69
N THR A 194 -3.69 12.10 7.38
CA THR A 194 -2.88 13.34 7.58
C THR A 194 -2.57 13.76 9.03
N LEU A 195 -2.90 12.93 10.03
CA LEU A 195 -2.64 13.29 11.43
C LEU A 195 -1.13 13.29 11.76
N ARG A 196 -0.59 14.46 12.09
CA ARG A 196 0.82 14.60 12.48
C ARG A 196 1.06 14.15 13.91
N ALA A 197 2.18 13.46 14.15
CA ALA A 197 2.56 13.01 15.49
C ALA A 197 2.75 14.20 16.44
N ASP A 198 3.45 15.25 15.99
CA ASP A 198 3.76 16.45 16.78
C ASP A 198 2.54 17.33 17.13
N HIS A 199 1.33 16.92 16.73
CA HIS A 199 0.06 17.55 17.08
C HIS A 199 -0.72 16.78 18.17
N LEU A 200 -0.13 15.72 18.74
CA LEU A 200 -0.69 15.00 19.88
C LEU A 200 -0.01 15.43 21.18
N GLY A 201 -0.78 15.62 22.26
CA GLY A 201 -0.20 16.00 23.56
C GLY A 201 0.73 14.91 24.11
N SER A 202 0.39 13.64 23.85
CA SER A 202 1.21 12.47 24.11
C SER A 202 2.48 12.39 23.26
N TYR A 203 2.64 13.22 22.24
CA TYR A 203 3.88 13.35 21.46
C TYR A 203 4.57 14.70 21.68
N GLY A 204 4.09 15.50 22.64
CA GLY A 204 4.73 16.74 23.07
C GLY A 204 4.03 18.02 22.59
N PHE A 205 2.86 17.93 21.94
CA PHE A 205 2.10 19.13 21.59
C PHE A 205 1.62 19.87 22.85
N GLU A 206 1.84 21.18 22.91
CA GLU A 206 1.63 21.95 24.16
C GLU A 206 0.15 22.23 24.47
N LEU A 207 -0.72 22.19 23.47
CA LEU A 207 -2.15 22.46 23.65
C LEU A 207 -2.91 21.15 23.94
N PRO A 208 -3.96 21.18 24.78
CA PRO A 208 -4.80 20.01 25.07
C PRO A 208 -5.74 19.71 23.89
N LEU A 209 -5.16 19.39 22.73
CA LEU A 209 -5.86 19.20 21.47
C LEU A 209 -6.50 17.81 21.37
N THR A 210 -5.81 16.79 21.91
CA THR A 210 -6.09 15.37 21.67
C THR A 210 -6.21 14.55 22.96
N PRO A 211 -7.05 14.97 23.94
CA PRO A 211 -7.14 14.28 25.23
C PRO A 211 -7.55 12.81 25.13
N SER A 212 -8.32 12.41 24.11
CA SER A 212 -8.81 11.04 23.95
C SER A 212 -7.70 10.11 23.48
N LEU A 213 -6.94 10.52 22.47
CA LEU A 213 -5.76 9.81 21.97
C LEU A 213 -4.63 9.80 23.00
N ASP A 214 -4.46 10.88 23.76
CA ASP A 214 -3.48 10.94 24.85
C ASP A 214 -3.81 9.97 25.98
N ASN A 215 -5.09 9.87 26.34
CA ASN A 215 -5.54 8.87 27.29
C ASN A 215 -5.34 7.45 26.74
N PHE A 216 -5.65 7.21 25.47
CA PHE A 216 -5.41 5.92 24.81
C PHE A 216 -3.92 5.54 24.80
N ALA A 217 -3.02 6.50 24.55
CA ALA A 217 -1.58 6.31 24.64
C ALA A 217 -1.13 5.88 26.05
N SER A 218 -1.82 6.34 27.10
CA SER A 218 -1.54 5.94 28.48
C SER A 218 -2.08 4.55 28.85
N GLU A 219 -3.09 4.06 28.12
CA GLU A 219 -3.70 2.72 28.28
C GLU A 219 -3.02 1.65 27.40
N GLY A 220 -2.24 2.06 26.40
CA GLY A 220 -1.60 1.19 25.41
C GLY A 220 -0.09 1.38 25.28
N VAL A 221 0.46 0.90 24.18
CA VAL A 221 1.86 1.11 23.77
C VAL A 221 1.92 2.28 22.80
N ARG A 222 2.64 3.34 23.18
CA ARG A 222 2.95 4.49 22.32
C ARG A 222 4.31 4.29 21.66
N PHE A 223 4.39 4.44 20.34
CA PHE A 223 5.66 4.40 19.60
C PHE A 223 6.10 5.82 19.29
N GLU A 224 7.15 6.30 19.96
CA GLU A 224 7.58 7.71 19.85
C GLU A 224 8.08 8.06 18.44
N ASN A 225 8.69 7.10 17.75
CA ASN A 225 9.35 7.29 16.47
C ASN A 225 8.77 6.32 15.42
N CYS A 226 7.57 6.59 14.89
CA CYS A 226 7.00 5.81 13.80
C CYS A 226 7.06 6.58 12.48
N ASN A 227 7.61 5.96 11.44
CA ASN A 227 7.67 6.56 10.11
C ASN A 227 6.75 5.86 9.10
N SER A 228 5.99 6.68 8.37
CA SER A 228 5.31 6.23 7.16
C SER A 228 6.31 5.82 6.08
N ALA A 229 5.94 4.81 5.29
CA ALA A 229 6.72 4.38 4.13
C ALA A 229 6.53 5.30 2.92
N CYS A 230 5.51 6.17 2.93
CA CYS A 230 5.17 7.04 1.81
C CYS A 230 4.46 8.32 2.28
N PRO A 231 4.71 9.49 1.67
CA PRO A 231 4.11 10.75 2.11
C PRO A 231 2.67 10.98 1.61
N TRP A 232 1.95 9.95 1.15
CA TRP A 232 0.55 10.08 0.70
C TRP A 232 -0.23 8.76 0.82
N THR A 233 -1.56 8.85 0.76
CA THR A 233 -2.50 7.82 1.25
C THR A 233 -2.37 6.45 0.58
N LEU A 234 -2.53 6.36 -0.74
CA LEU A 234 -2.63 5.07 -1.46
C LEU A 234 -1.46 4.12 -1.15
N PRO A 235 -0.20 4.48 -1.45
CA PRO A 235 0.96 3.64 -1.15
C PRO A 235 1.22 3.46 0.34
N SER A 236 0.92 4.46 1.18
CA SER A 236 1.13 4.32 2.63
C SER A 236 0.21 3.25 3.22
N VAL A 237 -1.10 3.31 2.92
CA VAL A 237 -2.05 2.31 3.39
C VAL A 237 -1.80 0.95 2.73
N ALA A 238 -1.40 0.92 1.46
CA ALA A 238 -0.98 -0.32 0.80
C ALA A 238 0.23 -0.96 1.50
N ALA A 239 1.21 -0.17 1.95
CA ALA A 239 2.35 -0.64 2.72
C ALA A 239 1.95 -1.22 4.09
N VAL A 240 0.97 -0.61 4.77
CA VAL A 240 0.36 -1.16 6.00
C VAL A 240 -0.30 -2.51 5.74
N PHE A 241 -1.06 -2.63 4.65
CA PHE A 241 -1.84 -3.83 4.34
C PHE A 241 -0.97 -4.99 3.88
N THR A 242 0.20 -4.72 3.29
CA THR A 242 1.07 -5.75 2.69
C THR A 242 2.37 -5.98 3.45
N SER A 243 2.73 -5.09 4.39
CA SER A 243 4.04 -5.06 5.04
C SER A 243 5.22 -4.93 4.07
N LYS A 244 4.98 -4.35 2.90
CA LYS A 244 5.99 -4.12 1.86
C LYS A 244 6.18 -2.63 1.64
N TYR A 245 7.36 -2.28 1.14
CA TYR A 245 7.60 -0.90 0.74
C TYR A 245 6.93 -0.59 -0.61
N PRO A 246 6.48 0.64 -0.86
CA PRO A 246 5.71 1.03 -2.04
C PRO A 246 6.29 0.58 -3.39
N GLY A 247 7.61 0.66 -3.57
CA GLY A 247 8.30 0.24 -4.79
C GLY A 247 8.16 -1.24 -5.14
N GLN A 248 7.74 -2.09 -4.20
CA GLN A 248 7.51 -3.54 -4.44
C GLN A 248 6.08 -3.86 -4.88
N ILE A 249 5.12 -3.04 -4.47
CA ILE A 249 3.68 -3.30 -4.65
C ILE A 249 3.07 -2.53 -5.82
N ALA A 250 3.82 -1.57 -6.39
CA ALA A 250 3.37 -0.58 -7.37
C ALA A 250 1.93 -0.17 -7.15
N ALA A 251 1.64 0.33 -5.96
CA ALA A 251 0.44 1.08 -5.63
C ALA A 251 0.83 2.56 -5.61
N ASP A 252 1.22 3.06 -6.77
CA ASP A 252 1.75 4.41 -6.93
C ASP A 252 0.86 5.23 -7.87
N SER A 253 1.23 6.48 -8.12
CA SER A 253 0.46 7.34 -9.02
C SER A 253 0.36 6.83 -10.48
N THR A 254 1.20 5.85 -10.89
CA THR A 254 1.18 5.27 -12.25
C THR A 254 0.13 4.17 -12.39
N THR A 255 0.00 3.33 -11.38
CA THR A 255 -0.94 2.21 -11.36
C THR A 255 -2.28 2.58 -10.73
N GLU A 256 -2.26 3.54 -9.80
CA GLU A 256 -3.39 4.01 -8.98
C GLU A 256 -4.17 2.87 -8.31
N GLN A 257 -3.54 1.71 -8.12
CA GLN A 257 -4.19 0.49 -7.66
C GLN A 257 -3.22 -0.44 -6.94
N LEU A 258 -3.67 -1.04 -5.84
CA LEU A 258 -3.01 -2.17 -5.20
C LEU A 258 -3.18 -3.42 -6.08
N ARG A 259 -2.05 -4.07 -6.42
CA ARG A 259 -2.01 -5.26 -7.28
C ARG A 259 -2.79 -6.44 -6.67
N ASP A 260 -3.51 -7.16 -7.53
CA ASP A 260 -4.35 -8.29 -7.13
C ASP A 260 -3.56 -9.46 -6.52
N GLU A 261 -2.27 -9.60 -6.88
CA GLU A 261 -1.39 -10.68 -6.42
C GLU A 261 -0.83 -10.45 -5.01
N GLU A 262 -0.92 -9.23 -4.49
CA GLU A 262 -0.41 -8.88 -3.17
C GLU A 262 -1.30 -9.42 -2.07
N THR A 263 -0.72 -10.17 -1.12
CA THR A 263 -1.47 -10.68 0.02
C THR A 263 -1.63 -9.60 1.08
N THR A 264 -2.88 -9.27 1.39
CA THR A 264 -3.24 -8.19 2.32
C THR A 264 -3.56 -8.70 3.73
N LEU A 265 -3.42 -7.83 4.74
CA LEU A 265 -3.76 -8.12 6.13
C LEU A 265 -5.23 -8.59 6.31
N PRO A 266 -6.25 -7.98 5.68
CA PRO A 266 -7.61 -8.51 5.72
C PRO A 266 -7.72 -9.94 5.17
N GLU A 267 -6.96 -10.31 4.13
CA GLU A 267 -6.99 -11.69 3.60
C GLU A 267 -6.47 -12.70 4.61
N LEU A 268 -5.43 -12.33 5.38
CA LEU A 268 -4.90 -13.20 6.44
C LEU A 268 -5.93 -13.45 7.53
N PHE A 269 -6.66 -12.41 7.95
CA PHE A 269 -7.74 -12.53 8.92
C PHE A 269 -8.90 -13.36 8.36
N GLN A 270 -9.33 -13.08 7.13
CA GLN A 270 -10.40 -13.82 6.45
C GLN A 270 -10.07 -15.31 6.33
N LYS A 271 -8.84 -15.65 5.91
CA LYS A 271 -8.35 -17.03 5.81
C LYS A 271 -8.32 -17.74 7.16
N LYS A 272 -8.10 -17.00 8.25
CA LYS A 272 -8.16 -17.52 9.63
C LYS A 272 -9.59 -17.73 10.13
N GLY A 273 -10.60 -17.23 9.41
CA GLY A 273 -12.02 -17.34 9.75
C GLY A 273 -12.60 -16.12 10.47
N PHE A 274 -11.87 -15.00 10.51
CA PHE A 274 -12.40 -13.74 11.05
C PHE A 274 -13.37 -13.12 10.05
N ARG A 275 -14.36 -12.40 10.58
CA ARG A 275 -15.15 -11.45 9.79
C ARG A 275 -14.28 -10.25 9.46
N THR A 276 -14.34 -9.78 8.23
CA THR A 276 -13.53 -8.65 7.78
C THR A 276 -14.38 -7.53 7.24
N ALA A 277 -14.19 -6.32 7.77
CA ALA A 277 -14.86 -5.12 7.30
C ALA A 277 -13.90 -3.95 7.09
N SER A 278 -14.34 -3.03 6.24
CA SER A 278 -13.68 -1.75 5.98
C SER A 278 -14.72 -0.63 5.97
N ILE A 279 -14.49 0.45 6.72
CA ILE A 279 -15.30 1.67 6.68
C ILE A 279 -14.40 2.78 6.16
N THR A 280 -14.68 3.28 4.95
CA THR A 280 -13.76 4.16 4.22
C THR A 280 -14.47 5.34 3.59
N ASN A 281 -13.84 6.51 3.71
CA ASN A 281 -14.30 7.78 3.17
C ASN A 281 -13.25 8.45 2.26
N ASN A 282 -12.21 7.73 1.86
CA ASN A 282 -11.21 8.20 0.91
C ASN A 282 -11.19 7.29 -0.35
N HIS A 283 -11.14 7.88 -1.54
CA HIS A 283 -11.13 7.13 -2.80
C HIS A 283 -9.85 6.29 -2.96
N TYR A 284 -8.73 6.76 -2.41
CA TYR A 284 -7.43 6.08 -2.42
C TYR A 284 -7.37 4.82 -1.56
N VAL A 285 -8.41 4.53 -0.78
CA VAL A 285 -8.59 3.28 -0.02
C VAL A 285 -9.95 2.63 -0.33
N SER A 286 -10.43 2.81 -1.55
CA SER A 286 -11.69 2.24 -2.04
C SER A 286 -11.53 0.84 -2.64
N SER A 287 -12.66 0.19 -2.89
CA SER A 287 -12.71 -1.11 -3.56
C SER A 287 -12.27 -1.05 -5.03
N GLU A 288 -12.38 0.12 -5.66
CA GLU A 288 -11.97 0.34 -7.05
C GLU A 288 -10.44 0.30 -7.21
N VAL A 289 -9.70 0.59 -6.13
CA VAL A 289 -8.22 0.65 -6.13
C VAL A 289 -7.58 -0.51 -5.36
N GLY A 290 -8.33 -1.61 -5.14
CA GLY A 290 -7.80 -2.88 -4.63
C GLY A 290 -8.03 -3.17 -3.14
N PHE A 291 -8.48 -2.20 -2.33
CA PHE A 291 -8.63 -2.41 -0.87
C PHE A 291 -9.80 -3.30 -0.44
N PHE A 292 -10.52 -3.90 -1.40
CA PHE A 292 -11.54 -4.93 -1.11
C PHE A 292 -10.95 -6.36 -1.05
N GLN A 293 -9.65 -6.52 -1.32
CA GLN A 293 -8.93 -7.77 -1.08
C GLN A 293 -9.07 -8.18 0.40
N GLY A 294 -9.50 -9.42 0.64
CA GLY A 294 -9.76 -9.95 1.97
C GLY A 294 -10.93 -9.35 2.75
N VAL A 295 -11.62 -8.33 2.23
CA VAL A 295 -12.76 -7.68 2.90
C VAL A 295 -14.08 -8.33 2.47
N GLU A 296 -14.98 -8.58 3.44
CA GLU A 296 -16.32 -9.14 3.19
C GLU A 296 -17.41 -8.06 3.09
N TYR A 297 -17.21 -6.95 3.81
CA TYR A 297 -18.12 -5.81 3.88
C TYR A 297 -17.30 -4.52 3.83
N GLN A 298 -17.55 -3.67 2.85
CA GLN A 298 -16.95 -2.36 2.79
C GLN A 298 -18.01 -1.27 2.67
N HIS A 299 -17.96 -0.28 3.55
CA HIS A 299 -18.78 0.91 3.46
C HIS A 299 -17.96 2.04 2.85
N GLU A 300 -18.42 2.60 1.73
CA GLU A 300 -17.75 3.67 0.99
C GLU A 300 -18.58 4.95 1.00
N SER A 301 -18.05 5.97 1.65
CA SER A 301 -18.73 7.22 1.97
C SER A 301 -17.76 8.39 1.80
N PRO A 302 -17.39 8.77 0.56
CA PRO A 302 -16.36 9.77 0.31
C PRO A 302 -16.56 11.06 1.11
N ARG A 303 -15.54 11.46 1.86
CA ARG A 303 -15.50 12.64 2.74
C ARG A 303 -16.59 12.69 3.82
N ALA A 304 -17.18 11.56 4.19
CA ALA A 304 -18.06 11.52 5.36
C ALA A 304 -17.26 11.83 6.63
N PRO A 305 -17.81 12.62 7.55
CA PRO A 305 -17.13 13.04 8.77
C PRO A 305 -16.90 11.86 9.74
N ALA A 306 -15.97 12.04 10.67
CA ALA A 306 -15.57 11.02 11.65
C ALA A 306 -16.74 10.41 12.47
N ASP A 307 -17.74 11.21 12.86
CA ASP A 307 -18.89 10.73 13.64
C ASP A 307 -19.74 9.71 12.86
N GLU A 308 -20.01 9.99 11.59
CA GLU A 308 -20.72 9.07 10.70
C GLU A 308 -19.90 7.79 10.45
N GLN A 309 -18.60 7.92 10.20
CA GLN A 309 -17.69 6.77 10.00
C GLN A 309 -17.70 5.83 11.21
N TYR A 310 -17.56 6.38 12.42
CA TYR A 310 -17.62 5.57 13.63
C TYR A 310 -19.02 5.01 13.89
N GLY A 311 -20.08 5.74 13.54
CA GLY A 311 -21.45 5.24 13.58
C GLY A 311 -21.63 3.95 12.77
N TRP A 312 -21.21 3.95 11.50
CA TRP A 312 -21.28 2.74 10.65
C TRP A 312 -20.38 1.61 11.16
N ALA A 313 -19.20 1.93 11.68
CA ALA A 313 -18.32 0.93 12.29
C ALA A 313 -18.99 0.28 13.52
N LEU A 314 -19.62 1.06 14.39
CA LEU A 314 -20.32 0.58 15.58
C LEU A 314 -21.55 -0.26 15.23
N ASP A 315 -22.32 0.14 14.21
CA ASP A 315 -23.44 -0.66 13.71
C ASP A 315 -22.95 -2.06 13.27
N TRP A 316 -21.88 -2.09 12.46
CA TRP A 316 -21.29 -3.36 12.02
C TRP A 316 -20.71 -4.18 13.18
N ILE A 317 -19.99 -3.54 14.11
CA ILE A 317 -19.42 -4.21 15.30
C ILE A 317 -20.54 -4.82 16.16
N ASN A 318 -21.65 -4.11 16.38
CA ASN A 318 -22.78 -4.62 17.16
C ASN A 318 -23.38 -5.89 16.54
N GLU A 319 -23.50 -5.96 15.22
CA GLU A 319 -23.96 -7.15 14.50
C GLU A 319 -22.99 -8.34 14.63
N HIS A 320 -21.69 -8.06 14.79
CA HIS A 320 -20.61 -9.05 14.78
C HIS A 320 -19.92 -9.24 16.14
N ILE A 321 -20.45 -8.64 17.21
CA ILE A 321 -19.84 -8.57 18.56
C ILE A 321 -19.54 -9.95 19.18
N ASN A 322 -20.21 -11.00 18.71
CA ASN A 322 -20.03 -12.37 19.20
C ASN A 322 -19.17 -13.24 18.27
N GLN A 323 -18.48 -12.62 17.31
CA GLN A 323 -17.65 -13.29 16.30
C GLN A 323 -16.21 -12.77 16.38
N ASP A 324 -15.27 -13.59 15.91
CA ASP A 324 -13.93 -13.11 15.63
C ASP A 324 -14.01 -12.12 14.46
N PHE A 325 -13.46 -10.92 14.62
CA PHE A 325 -13.49 -9.92 13.56
C PHE A 325 -12.24 -9.06 13.47
N PHE A 326 -11.98 -8.57 12.28
CA PHE A 326 -11.04 -7.51 11.96
C PHE A 326 -11.80 -6.41 11.20
N ILE A 327 -11.69 -5.17 11.65
CA ILE A 327 -12.27 -4.02 10.95
C ILE A 327 -11.21 -2.94 10.77
N TYR A 328 -11.11 -2.46 9.53
CA TYR A 328 -10.37 -1.26 9.18
C TYR A 328 -11.30 -0.05 9.13
N ILE A 329 -10.90 1.06 9.75
CA ILE A 329 -11.65 2.31 9.77
C ILE A 329 -10.71 3.40 9.30
N HIS A 330 -11.10 4.09 8.23
CA HIS A 330 -10.39 5.26 7.73
C HIS A 330 -11.19 6.51 8.06
N LEU A 331 -10.55 7.47 8.72
CA LEU A 331 -11.06 8.82 8.92
C LEU A 331 -10.39 9.74 7.92
N PHE A 332 -11.18 10.59 7.26
CA PHE A 332 -10.69 11.57 6.31
C PHE A 332 -10.20 12.81 7.07
N ASP A 333 -10.86 13.17 8.17
CA ASP A 333 -10.37 14.22 9.07
C ASP A 333 -9.01 13.78 9.69
N PRO A 334 -7.97 14.64 9.74
CA PRO A 334 -7.97 16.07 9.43
C PRO A 334 -7.57 16.51 8.00
N HIS A 335 -7.64 15.66 6.98
CA HIS A 335 -7.24 15.99 5.59
C HIS A 335 -7.96 17.23 5.03
N LEU A 336 -7.28 17.99 4.17
CA LEU A 336 -7.85 19.04 3.33
C LEU A 336 -9.13 18.58 2.57
N PRO A 337 -10.19 19.40 2.39
CA PRO A 337 -10.38 20.74 2.92
C PRO A 337 -10.61 20.72 4.43
N TYR A 338 -9.92 21.60 5.16
CA TYR A 338 -10.02 21.69 6.62
C TYR A 338 -11.34 22.36 7.03
N GLU A 339 -12.38 21.56 7.18
CA GLU A 339 -13.74 22.00 7.48
C GLU A 339 -14.26 21.42 8.80
N PRO A 340 -13.66 21.74 9.95
CA PRO A 340 -14.10 21.18 11.21
C PRO A 340 -15.54 21.60 11.52
N PRO A 341 -16.37 20.73 12.13
CA PRO A 341 -17.72 21.09 12.53
C PRO A 341 -17.71 22.03 13.75
N GLU A 342 -18.85 22.65 14.06
CA GLU A 342 -19.00 23.36 15.34
C GLU A 342 -19.09 22.37 16.51
N PRO A 343 -18.51 22.68 17.68
CA PRO A 343 -17.91 23.96 18.07
C PRO A 343 -16.43 24.14 17.67
N PHE A 344 -15.79 23.12 17.09
CA PHE A 344 -14.35 23.12 16.78
C PHE A 344 -13.96 24.24 15.80
N LEU A 345 -14.80 24.50 14.80
CA LEU A 345 -14.62 25.63 13.90
C LEU A 345 -14.47 26.94 14.67
N SER A 346 -15.43 27.30 15.52
CA SER A 346 -15.39 28.55 16.27
C SER A 346 -14.28 28.60 17.34
N GLN A 347 -13.81 27.45 17.83
CA GLN A 347 -12.74 27.38 18.83
C GLN A 347 -11.35 27.63 18.24
N TYR A 348 -11.07 27.04 17.07
CA TYR A 348 -9.71 27.04 16.50
C TYR A 348 -9.54 28.00 15.33
N LYS A 349 -10.63 28.48 14.74
CA LYS A 349 -10.57 29.51 13.72
C LYS A 349 -10.05 30.83 14.29
N LYS A 350 -8.98 31.32 13.69
CA LYS A 350 -8.46 32.68 13.91
C LYS A 350 -9.11 33.65 12.91
N GLY A 351 -9.28 34.91 13.30
CA GLY A 351 -9.73 35.99 12.40
C GLY A 351 -11.24 36.05 12.08
N SER A 352 -11.63 37.05 11.27
CA SER A 352 -13.02 37.31 10.87
C SER A 352 -13.25 37.05 9.37
N GLY A 353 -14.23 36.23 9.02
CA GLY A 353 -14.55 35.85 7.63
C GLY A 353 -14.73 34.33 7.49
N ARG A 354 -15.27 33.80 6.38
CA ARG A 354 -15.23 32.36 6.08
C ARG A 354 -14.00 32.14 5.20
N PHE A 355 -12.92 31.62 5.78
CA PHE A 355 -11.77 31.13 5.03
C PHE A 355 -12.12 29.70 4.57
N GLU A 356 -11.94 29.40 3.29
CA GLU A 356 -12.20 28.08 2.70
C GLU A 356 -10.90 27.60 2.08
N THR A 357 -10.43 26.42 2.48
CA THR A 357 -9.28 25.77 1.85
C THR A 357 -9.77 24.84 0.75
N ARG A 358 -9.10 24.80 -0.41
CA ARG A 358 -9.54 24.02 -1.56
C ARG A 358 -8.40 23.20 -2.15
N PHE A 359 -8.71 21.96 -2.51
CA PHE A 359 -7.82 21.12 -3.32
C PHE A 359 -7.28 21.81 -4.58
N SER A 360 -8.13 22.60 -5.24
CA SER A 360 -7.77 23.30 -6.47
C SER A 360 -6.75 24.41 -6.30
N GLU A 361 -6.36 24.74 -5.07
CA GLU A 361 -5.40 25.82 -4.75
C GLU A 361 -4.06 25.28 -4.24
N VAL A 362 -3.95 23.96 -3.99
CA VAL A 362 -2.75 23.32 -3.45
C VAL A 362 -1.54 23.57 -4.35
N THR A 363 -1.70 23.40 -5.66
CA THR A 363 -0.64 23.67 -6.64
C THR A 363 -0.18 25.11 -6.58
N GLU A 364 -1.10 26.07 -6.52
CA GLU A 364 -0.78 27.49 -6.44
C GLU A 364 -0.07 27.88 -5.14
N TYR A 365 -0.42 27.25 -4.01
CA TYR A 365 0.30 27.41 -2.75
C TYR A 365 1.74 26.89 -2.84
N ARG A 366 1.95 25.72 -3.46
CA ARG A 366 3.28 25.11 -3.64
C ARG A 366 4.17 25.88 -4.60
N GLU A 367 3.62 26.31 -5.72
CA GLU A 367 4.36 27.09 -6.74
C GLU A 367 4.62 28.54 -6.29
N GLY A 368 4.04 28.97 -5.17
CA GLY A 368 4.11 30.35 -4.69
C GLY A 368 3.39 31.36 -5.61
N SER A 369 2.53 30.87 -6.51
CA SER A 369 1.72 31.72 -7.39
C SER A 369 0.52 32.33 -6.65
N LEU A 370 0.09 31.70 -5.56
CA LEU A 370 -0.83 32.26 -4.56
C LEU A 370 -0.06 32.52 -3.25
N ILE A 371 0.26 33.79 -3.00
CA ILE A 371 1.03 34.20 -1.82
C ILE A 371 0.07 34.49 -0.66
N LEU A 372 0.15 33.68 0.39
CA LEU A 372 -0.55 33.89 1.65
C LEU A 372 0.27 34.74 2.62
N THR A 373 -0.42 35.57 3.39
CA THR A 373 0.13 36.24 4.58
C THR A 373 0.33 35.25 5.72
N ASP A 374 1.20 35.58 6.68
CA ASP A 374 1.40 34.75 7.88
C ASP A 374 0.09 34.55 8.65
N ASP A 375 -0.76 35.58 8.73
CA ASP A 375 -2.09 35.50 9.34
C ASP A 375 -3.02 34.50 8.63
N GLU A 376 -2.94 34.38 7.30
CA GLU A 376 -3.72 33.42 6.52
C GLU A 376 -3.19 32.00 6.70
N LYS A 377 -1.87 31.81 6.72
CA LYS A 377 -1.25 30.51 7.03
C LYS A 377 -1.62 30.02 8.43
N GLU A 378 -1.57 30.90 9.43
CA GLU A 378 -2.03 30.60 10.78
C GLU A 378 -3.53 30.26 10.86
N GLN A 379 -4.36 30.87 10.00
CA GLN A 379 -5.78 30.54 9.92
C GLN A 379 -5.99 29.14 9.34
N ILE A 380 -5.28 28.77 8.28
CA ILE A 380 -5.32 27.43 7.69
C ILE A 380 -4.89 26.38 8.71
N HIS A 381 -3.75 26.59 9.36
CA HIS A 381 -3.26 25.69 10.40
C HIS A 381 -4.26 25.59 11.56
N GLY A 382 -4.90 26.71 11.97
CA GLY A 382 -5.98 26.69 12.97
C GLY A 382 -7.20 25.84 12.55
N LEU A 383 -7.55 25.80 11.27
CA LEU A 383 -8.62 24.90 10.79
C LEU A 383 -8.20 23.43 10.87
N TYR A 384 -6.96 23.10 10.52
CA TYR A 384 -6.38 21.77 10.71
C TYR A 384 -6.44 21.33 12.19
N LEU A 385 -6.03 22.20 13.13
CA LEU A 385 -6.16 21.93 14.57
C LEU A 385 -7.61 21.64 14.97
N GLY A 386 -8.58 22.39 14.42
CA GLY A 386 -9.99 22.12 14.64
C GLY A 386 -10.42 20.74 14.17
N CYS A 387 -9.94 20.29 13.01
CA CYS A 387 -10.22 18.95 12.49
C CYS A 387 -9.57 17.86 13.36
N VAL A 388 -8.34 18.06 13.83
CA VAL A 388 -7.65 17.14 14.74
C VAL A 388 -8.43 17.00 16.06
N ALA A 389 -8.87 18.11 16.65
CA ALA A 389 -9.66 18.09 17.88
C ALA A 389 -11.02 17.40 17.70
N TYR A 390 -11.65 17.57 16.55
CA TYR A 390 -12.89 16.88 16.20
C TYR A 390 -12.67 15.36 16.05
N ALA A 391 -11.64 14.95 15.28
CA ALA A 391 -11.30 13.55 15.10
C ALA A 391 -10.94 12.88 16.43
N ASP A 392 -10.23 13.56 17.33
CA ASP A 392 -9.95 13.07 18.69
C ASP A 392 -11.24 12.85 19.50
N GLU A 393 -12.16 13.83 19.52
CA GLU A 393 -13.40 13.72 20.30
C GLU A 393 -14.27 12.55 19.81
N GLU A 394 -14.42 12.38 18.49
CA GLU A 394 -15.17 11.27 17.91
C GLU A 394 -14.50 9.92 18.14
N THR A 395 -13.16 9.87 18.08
CA THR A 395 -12.39 8.67 18.44
C THR A 395 -12.60 8.28 19.91
N GLY A 396 -12.62 9.27 20.82
CA GLY A 396 -12.92 9.07 22.23
C GLY A 396 -14.33 8.51 22.46
N LYS A 397 -15.34 9.07 21.79
CA LYS A 397 -16.73 8.56 21.84
C LYS A 397 -16.83 7.13 21.32
N PHE A 398 -16.10 6.80 20.25
CA PHE A 398 -16.02 5.45 19.73
C PHE A 398 -15.41 4.48 20.76
N PHE A 399 -14.30 4.85 21.40
CA PHE A 399 -13.69 4.03 22.46
C PHE A 399 -14.61 3.84 23.67
N ASP A 400 -15.31 4.89 24.10
CA ASP A 400 -16.29 4.80 25.18
C ASP A 400 -17.42 3.83 24.85
N GLU A 401 -17.86 3.78 23.58
CA GLU A 401 -18.86 2.82 23.14
C GLU A 401 -18.32 1.39 23.13
N LEU A 402 -17.09 1.15 22.66
CA LEU A 402 -16.44 -0.17 22.77
C LEU A 402 -16.30 -0.64 24.23
N LYS A 403 -15.99 0.29 25.15
CA LYS A 403 -15.98 0.06 26.60
C LYS A 403 -17.39 -0.28 27.11
N ARG A 404 -18.42 0.43 26.66
CA ARG A 404 -19.84 0.18 27.02
C ARG A 404 -20.33 -1.18 26.54
N LEU A 405 -19.86 -1.63 25.38
CA LEU A 405 -20.13 -2.95 24.80
C LEU A 405 -19.41 -4.08 25.54
N GLY A 406 -18.43 -3.77 26.39
CA GLY A 406 -17.70 -4.73 27.21
C GLY A 406 -16.68 -5.56 26.43
N ILE A 407 -16.23 -5.07 25.27
CA ILE A 407 -15.24 -5.75 24.41
C ILE A 407 -13.85 -5.10 24.46
N TRP A 408 -13.75 -3.90 25.06
CA TRP A 408 -12.52 -3.10 25.09
C TRP A 408 -11.31 -3.86 25.65
N ASP A 409 -11.44 -4.59 26.75
CA ASP A 409 -10.30 -5.21 27.44
C ASP A 409 -9.70 -6.39 26.63
N ASP A 410 -10.54 -7.11 25.88
CA ASP A 410 -10.18 -8.33 25.15
C ASP A 410 -9.91 -8.11 23.65
N MET A 411 -10.09 -6.88 23.14
CA MET A 411 -9.82 -6.55 21.74
C MET A 411 -8.44 -5.91 21.51
N ALA A 412 -7.92 -6.08 20.29
CA ALA A 412 -6.81 -5.32 19.75
C ALA A 412 -7.31 -4.02 19.12
N VAL A 413 -6.65 -2.90 19.41
CA VAL A 413 -6.94 -1.59 18.82
C VAL A 413 -5.62 -0.95 18.41
N VAL A 414 -5.46 -0.60 17.15
CA VAL A 414 -4.30 0.13 16.63
C VAL A 414 -4.79 1.42 16.00
N VAL A 415 -4.26 2.55 16.45
CA VAL A 415 -4.48 3.88 15.86
C VAL A 415 -3.18 4.35 15.24
N PHE A 416 -3.25 4.78 13.99
CA PHE A 416 -2.11 5.37 13.28
C PHE A 416 -2.57 6.47 12.31
N ALA A 417 -1.61 7.24 11.80
CA ALA A 417 -1.80 8.04 10.59
C ALA A 417 -0.98 7.44 9.46
N ASP A 418 -1.53 7.45 8.25
CA ASP A 418 -0.85 7.02 7.03
C ASP A 418 0.27 7.99 6.63
N HIS A 419 0.10 9.29 6.84
CA HIS A 419 1.14 10.32 6.74
C HIS A 419 0.69 11.57 7.52
N GLY A 420 1.55 12.58 7.57
CA GLY A 420 1.26 13.92 8.06
C GLY A 420 1.04 14.93 6.93
N GLU A 421 1.27 16.20 7.24
CA GLU A 421 1.12 17.35 6.33
C GLU A 421 2.11 18.46 6.67
N GLU A 422 2.58 19.16 5.64
CA GLU A 422 3.40 20.35 5.76
C GLU A 422 2.54 21.63 5.77
N PHE A 423 2.87 22.56 6.65
CA PHE A 423 2.31 23.90 6.79
C PHE A 423 3.42 24.95 6.63
N TRP A 424 4.15 24.88 5.51
CA TRP A 424 5.25 25.78 5.12
C TRP A 424 6.52 25.72 5.97
N GLU A 425 6.70 24.72 6.82
CA GLU A 425 7.91 24.56 7.64
C GLU A 425 9.19 24.51 6.77
N HIS A 426 9.14 23.86 5.61
CA HIS A 426 10.23 23.77 4.63
C HIS A 426 9.84 24.42 3.29
N GLY A 427 8.80 25.26 3.31
CA GLY A 427 8.29 25.99 2.16
C GLY A 427 7.20 25.26 1.35
N GLY A 428 6.92 24.00 1.67
CA GLY A 428 5.86 23.19 1.08
C GLY A 428 4.48 23.41 1.72
N PHE A 429 3.47 22.72 1.21
CA PHE A 429 2.12 22.72 1.77
C PHE A 429 1.38 21.43 1.41
N GLU A 430 0.66 20.87 2.39
CA GLU A 430 0.00 19.55 2.33
C GLU A 430 1.04 18.41 2.27
N HIS A 431 0.87 17.37 1.47
CA HIS A 431 1.68 16.14 1.52
C HIS A 431 1.99 15.61 0.11
N GLY A 432 2.58 14.42 0.01
CA GLY A 432 2.93 13.81 -1.28
C GLY A 432 4.05 14.48 -2.08
N HIS A 433 4.75 15.45 -1.51
CA HIS A 433 5.79 16.22 -2.21
C HIS A 433 7.08 16.41 -1.41
N SER A 434 7.06 16.07 -0.12
CA SER A 434 8.22 16.18 0.75
C SER A 434 8.31 14.95 1.65
N MET A 435 9.51 14.70 2.17
CA MET A 435 9.78 13.56 3.03
C MET A 435 10.11 13.96 4.44
N TYR A 436 9.91 15.22 4.84
CA TYR A 436 10.26 15.73 6.17
C TYR A 436 9.42 15.06 7.29
N GLN A 437 9.83 15.19 8.55
CA GLN A 437 9.14 14.59 9.70
C GLN A 437 7.69 15.06 9.78
N GLU A 438 7.38 16.30 9.38
CA GLU A 438 6.02 16.84 9.33
C GLU A 438 5.07 15.98 8.48
N VAL A 439 5.59 15.31 7.45
CA VAL A 439 4.82 14.44 6.54
C VAL A 439 5.03 12.96 6.85
N THR A 440 6.20 12.57 7.36
CA THR A 440 6.58 11.15 7.47
C THR A 440 6.64 10.61 8.89
N HIS A 441 6.67 11.46 9.92
CA HIS A 441 6.59 11.06 11.33
C HIS A 441 5.13 11.06 11.78
N VAL A 442 4.60 9.87 12.00
CA VAL A 442 3.17 9.65 12.25
C VAL A 442 2.94 9.07 13.64
N PRO A 443 1.79 9.35 14.27
CA PRO A 443 1.45 8.69 15.51
C PRO A 443 1.20 7.19 15.25
N LEU A 444 1.67 6.34 16.15
CA LEU A 444 1.28 4.94 16.24
C LEU A 444 1.05 4.59 17.71
N ILE A 445 -0.19 4.22 18.04
CA ILE A 445 -0.59 3.80 19.38
C ILE A 445 -1.33 2.48 19.27
N ALA A 446 -0.90 1.48 20.02
CA ALA A 446 -1.47 0.15 19.95
C ALA A 446 -1.83 -0.40 21.33
N LYS A 447 -3.05 -0.93 21.44
CA LYS A 447 -3.55 -1.64 22.61
C LYS A 447 -3.84 -3.07 22.21
N PHE A 448 -3.23 -4.01 22.92
CA PHE A 448 -3.44 -5.43 22.68
C PHE A 448 -3.72 -6.17 23.99
N PRO A 449 -4.61 -7.17 23.99
CA PRO A 449 -4.90 -7.97 25.18
C PRO A 449 -3.62 -8.61 25.74
N GLY A 450 -3.38 -8.43 27.03
CA GLY A 450 -2.21 -8.99 27.72
C GLY A 450 -0.89 -8.23 27.54
N ARG A 451 -0.87 -7.11 26.80
CA ARG A 451 0.29 -6.21 26.75
C ARG A 451 0.07 -5.06 27.74
N ASN A 452 1.06 -4.81 28.59
CA ASN A 452 1.03 -3.66 29.50
C ASN A 452 1.26 -2.35 28.72
N PRO A 453 0.71 -1.22 29.21
CA PRO A 453 1.06 0.08 28.65
C PRO A 453 2.57 0.32 28.70
N ASP A 454 3.10 0.93 27.66
CA ASP A 454 4.54 1.13 27.50
C ASP A 454 4.84 2.28 26.53
N THR A 455 6.07 2.75 26.53
CA THR A 455 6.56 3.73 25.56
C THR A 455 7.79 3.16 24.85
N VAL A 456 7.66 2.97 23.55
CA VAL A 456 8.75 2.46 22.69
C VAL A 456 9.41 3.65 22.00
N SER A 457 10.64 3.95 22.42
CA SER A 457 11.45 5.01 21.82
C SER A 457 12.19 4.56 20.56
N HIS A 458 12.31 3.24 20.34
CA HIS A 458 12.91 2.68 19.13
C HIS A 458 12.11 3.08 17.89
N ARG A 459 12.83 3.30 16.78
CA ARG A 459 12.21 3.72 15.53
C ARG A 459 11.56 2.53 14.82
N VAL A 460 10.30 2.72 14.45
CA VAL A 460 9.46 1.71 13.79
C VAL A 460 8.87 2.29 12.50
N SER A 461 8.25 1.45 11.69
CA SER A 461 7.57 1.87 10.47
C SER A 461 6.18 1.29 10.37
N LEU A 462 5.28 1.96 9.65
CA LEU A 462 3.91 1.49 9.44
C LEU A 462 3.83 0.09 8.81
N ILE A 463 4.85 -0.36 8.07
CA ILE A 463 4.93 -1.74 7.55
C ILE A 463 4.98 -2.81 8.65
N ASP A 464 5.27 -2.42 9.90
CA ASP A 464 5.33 -3.31 11.07
C ASP A 464 3.96 -3.71 11.62
N ILE A 465 2.89 -3.01 11.22
CA ILE A 465 1.53 -3.25 11.73
C ILE A 465 1.06 -4.66 11.37
N MET A 466 1.21 -5.08 10.11
CA MET A 466 0.77 -6.41 9.67
C MET A 466 1.52 -7.57 10.38
N PRO A 467 2.87 -7.59 10.46
CA PRO A 467 3.60 -8.59 11.25
C PRO A 467 3.18 -8.66 12.72
N THR A 468 2.86 -7.52 13.31
CA THR A 468 2.37 -7.41 14.69
C THR A 468 1.00 -8.11 14.85
N PHE A 469 0.06 -7.88 13.91
CA PHE A 469 -1.20 -8.62 13.89
C PHE A 469 -1.02 -10.11 13.54
N ILE A 470 -0.07 -10.47 12.67
CA ILE A 470 0.25 -11.86 12.34
C ILE A 470 0.60 -12.61 13.62
N GLN A 471 1.47 -12.04 14.46
CA GLN A 471 1.88 -12.68 15.71
C GLN A 471 0.74 -12.76 16.72
N TRP A 472 0.00 -11.66 16.93
CA TRP A 472 -1.12 -11.63 17.88
C TRP A 472 -2.24 -12.62 17.53
N ALA A 473 -2.69 -12.63 16.27
CA ALA A 473 -3.78 -13.50 15.82
C ALA A 473 -3.31 -14.90 15.39
N ASN A 474 -1.99 -15.18 15.43
CA ASN A 474 -1.39 -16.42 14.94
C ASN A 474 -1.80 -16.69 13.48
N LEU A 475 -1.61 -15.68 12.62
CA LEU A 475 -1.88 -15.74 11.18
C LEU A 475 -0.70 -16.40 10.45
N GLU A 476 -0.92 -16.80 9.21
CA GLU A 476 0.16 -17.27 8.34
C GLU A 476 0.99 -16.08 7.85
N THR A 477 2.32 -16.22 7.86
CA THR A 477 3.24 -15.17 7.40
C THR A 477 3.42 -15.26 5.88
N PRO A 478 3.03 -14.23 5.09
CA PRO A 478 3.27 -14.23 3.65
C PRO A 478 4.75 -14.11 3.31
N HIS A 479 5.11 -14.56 2.12
CA HIS A 479 6.46 -14.39 1.60
C HIS A 479 6.74 -12.91 1.27
N GLY A 480 7.95 -12.45 1.59
CA GLY A 480 8.43 -11.14 1.16
C GLY A 480 7.91 -9.94 1.95
N ILE A 481 7.28 -10.16 3.12
CA ILE A 481 7.03 -9.06 4.06
C ILE A 481 8.35 -8.51 4.60
N MET A 482 8.41 -7.21 4.83
CA MET A 482 9.61 -6.47 5.22
C MET A 482 9.50 -5.87 6.63
N GLY A 483 8.29 -5.76 7.17
CA GLY A 483 8.06 -5.28 8.52
C GLY A 483 8.45 -6.28 9.60
N ARG A 484 8.42 -5.82 10.84
CA ARG A 484 8.81 -6.58 12.04
C ARG A 484 7.66 -6.61 13.06
N ASP A 485 7.67 -7.64 13.90
CA ASP A 485 6.72 -7.74 14.99
C ASP A 485 7.07 -6.76 16.11
N LEU A 486 6.15 -5.85 16.42
CA LEU A 486 6.31 -4.85 17.47
C LEU A 486 6.05 -5.39 18.89
N PHE A 487 5.50 -6.60 19.05
CA PHE A 487 5.24 -7.18 20.37
C PHE A 487 6.48 -7.72 21.08
N ASN A 488 7.39 -8.30 20.30
CA ASN A 488 8.55 -9.03 20.80
C ASN A 488 9.86 -8.32 20.43
N MET A 489 9.83 -6.98 20.35
CA MET A 489 10.99 -6.16 19.97
C MET A 489 12.22 -6.41 20.85
N GLU A 490 12.04 -6.72 22.13
CA GLU A 490 13.14 -7.09 23.05
C GLU A 490 13.93 -8.33 22.60
N LEU A 491 13.35 -9.17 21.73
CA LEU A 491 13.96 -10.36 21.15
C LEU A 491 14.63 -10.09 19.80
N ILE A 492 14.52 -8.86 19.27
CA ILE A 492 15.00 -8.47 17.95
C ILE A 492 16.16 -7.48 18.13
N ASP A 493 17.33 -7.81 17.57
CA ASP A 493 18.44 -6.86 17.49
C ASP A 493 18.11 -5.79 16.44
N ASP A 494 17.81 -4.58 16.90
CA ASP A 494 17.33 -3.47 16.08
C ASP A 494 18.38 -2.39 15.84
N SER A 495 19.62 -2.57 16.33
CA SER A 495 20.65 -1.52 16.31
C SER A 495 21.10 -1.08 14.92
N ASN A 496 20.67 -1.77 13.86
CA ASN A 496 21.03 -1.49 12.48
C ASN A 496 19.82 -1.44 11.53
N ARG A 497 18.60 -1.36 12.05
CA ARG A 497 17.41 -1.31 11.20
C ARG A 497 17.39 -0.07 10.33
N ARG A 498 17.07 -0.28 9.05
CA ARG A 498 16.94 0.78 8.03
C ARG A 498 15.48 0.88 7.65
N LEU A 499 14.98 2.11 7.60
CA LEU A 499 13.63 2.41 7.12
C LEU A 499 13.75 3.16 5.81
N ILE A 500 13.00 2.70 4.81
CA ILE A 500 12.91 3.37 3.51
C ILE A 500 11.59 4.13 3.44
N ILE A 501 11.65 5.33 2.86
CA ILE A 501 10.49 6.15 2.51
C ILE A 501 10.58 6.46 1.02
N GLU A 502 9.47 6.32 0.29
CA GLU A 502 9.40 6.59 -1.14
C GLU A 502 8.31 7.62 -1.43
N GLU A 503 8.53 8.53 -2.37
CA GLU A 503 7.55 9.58 -2.69
C GLU A 503 6.35 9.04 -3.48
N CYS A 504 6.62 8.10 -4.39
CA CYS A 504 5.65 7.38 -5.22
C CYS A 504 4.66 8.27 -6.02
N ILE A 505 5.02 9.52 -6.29
CA ILE A 505 4.27 10.46 -7.14
C ILE A 505 5.09 10.79 -8.40
N HIS A 506 4.46 10.72 -9.58
CA HIS A 506 5.06 10.79 -10.94
C HIS A 506 6.12 11.88 -11.18
N THR A 507 6.11 12.95 -10.39
CA THR A 507 6.88 14.17 -10.65
C THR A 507 8.29 14.13 -10.07
N THR A 508 8.48 13.35 -9.01
CA THR A 508 9.67 13.42 -8.15
C THR A 508 9.93 12.02 -7.62
N GLU A 509 10.92 11.37 -8.20
CA GLU A 509 11.49 10.17 -7.62
C GLU A 509 12.40 10.64 -6.48
N SER A 510 11.89 10.92 -5.29
CA SER A 510 12.74 11.05 -4.10
C SER A 510 12.61 9.79 -3.27
N LYS A 511 13.67 9.44 -2.54
CA LYS A 511 13.66 8.38 -1.51
C LYS A 511 14.43 8.85 -0.30
N ALA A 512 14.00 8.41 0.88
CA ALA A 512 14.75 8.62 2.09
C ALA A 512 15.12 7.29 2.76
N CYS A 513 16.27 7.28 3.43
CA CYS A 513 16.64 6.20 4.34
C CYS A 513 16.87 6.78 5.73
N ILE A 514 16.27 6.14 6.73
CA ILE A 514 16.52 6.42 8.14
C ILE A 514 17.25 5.22 8.74
N GLN A 515 18.39 5.48 9.36
CA GLN A 515 19.10 4.49 10.18
C GLN A 515 19.63 5.17 11.44
N ASN A 516 19.33 4.58 12.60
CA ASN A 516 19.57 5.21 13.90
C ASN A 516 18.88 6.60 13.97
N ASP A 517 19.67 7.64 14.24
CA ASP A 517 19.20 9.02 14.35
C ASP A 517 19.43 9.82 13.06
N TRP A 518 19.93 9.19 11.99
CA TRP A 518 20.26 9.88 10.75
C TRP A 518 19.24 9.56 9.66
N LYS A 519 18.86 10.59 8.93
CA LYS A 519 17.99 10.50 7.76
C LYS A 519 18.65 11.19 6.59
N GLN A 520 18.70 10.50 5.46
CA GLN A 520 19.11 11.10 4.21
C GLN A 520 17.96 11.06 3.21
N ILE A 521 17.74 12.17 2.50
CA ILE A 521 16.81 12.29 1.38
C ILE A 521 17.65 12.41 0.11
N VAL A 522 17.34 11.56 -0.88
CA VAL A 522 17.99 11.55 -2.19
C VAL A 522 16.92 11.83 -3.24
N HIS A 523 17.15 12.88 -4.02
CA HIS A 523 16.30 13.27 -5.14
C HIS A 523 16.87 12.72 -6.44
N PHE A 524 16.07 11.94 -7.16
CA PHE A 524 16.45 11.37 -8.46
C PHE A 524 16.05 12.29 -9.64
N ASP A 525 15.59 13.52 -9.38
CA ASP A 525 15.40 14.55 -10.41
C ASP A 525 16.73 15.00 -11.06
N GLY A 526 17.84 14.76 -10.36
CA GLY A 526 19.19 15.17 -10.72
C GLY A 526 19.36 16.68 -10.84
N LEU A 527 18.52 17.45 -10.16
CA LEU A 527 18.59 18.91 -10.04
C LEU A 527 18.72 19.33 -8.57
N THR A 528 18.15 18.56 -7.66
CA THR A 528 18.11 18.85 -6.23
C THR A 528 19.26 18.11 -5.52
N GLU A 529 20.02 18.84 -4.69
CA GLU A 529 21.08 18.25 -3.88
C GLU A 529 20.49 17.31 -2.82
N PRO A 530 21.15 16.18 -2.49
CA PRO A 530 20.73 15.35 -1.39
C PRO A 530 20.77 16.10 -0.05
N GLU A 531 19.96 15.64 0.89
CA GLU A 531 19.82 16.26 2.20
C GLU A 531 20.12 15.23 3.28
N LEU A 532 20.81 15.64 4.36
CA LEU A 532 21.15 14.78 5.49
C LEU A 532 20.82 15.48 6.81
N PHE A 533 20.07 14.81 7.68
CA PHE A 533 19.64 15.35 8.96
C PHE A 533 19.92 14.38 10.11
N ASN A 534 20.25 14.94 11.28
CA ASN A 534 20.31 14.21 12.54
C ASN A 534 19.02 14.46 13.32
N LEU A 535 18.10 13.50 13.33
CA LEU A 535 16.75 13.63 13.89
C LEU A 535 16.73 13.82 15.42
N THR A 536 17.78 13.43 16.13
CA THR A 536 17.86 13.66 17.59
C THR A 536 18.34 15.07 17.90
N ALA A 537 19.32 15.57 17.16
CA ALA A 537 19.86 16.92 17.35
C ALA A 537 19.00 18.01 16.67
N ASP A 538 18.35 17.66 15.57
CA ASP A 538 17.55 18.51 14.70
C ASP A 538 16.26 17.77 14.26
N PRO A 539 15.29 17.61 15.19
CA PRO A 539 14.03 16.92 14.90
C PRO A 539 13.14 17.64 13.89
N LEU A 540 13.40 18.92 13.61
CA LEU A 540 12.67 19.74 12.64
C LEU A 540 13.38 19.84 11.28
N GLU A 541 14.51 19.14 11.12
CA GLU A 541 15.24 19.02 9.87
C GLU A 541 15.56 20.38 9.23
N LYS A 542 16.06 21.34 10.04
CA LYS A 542 16.44 22.69 9.60
C LYS A 542 17.92 22.82 9.24
N ASP A 543 18.77 21.95 9.77
CA ASP A 543 20.22 21.99 9.61
C ASP A 543 20.70 20.85 8.70
N ASN A 544 20.70 21.09 7.38
CA ASN A 544 21.21 20.12 6.41
C ASN A 544 22.73 19.90 6.59
N CYS A 545 23.10 18.68 7.01
CA CYS A 545 24.46 18.22 7.29
C CYS A 545 25.14 17.59 6.06
N PHE A 546 24.49 17.57 4.90
CA PHE A 546 25.09 17.04 3.67
C PHE A 546 26.35 17.83 3.29
N GLY A 547 27.42 17.13 2.90
CA GLY A 547 28.76 17.72 2.67
C GLY A 547 29.60 17.94 3.93
N TYR A 548 29.06 17.73 5.13
CA TYR A 548 29.83 17.76 6.39
C TYR A 548 30.02 16.36 6.99
N GLU A 549 29.00 15.51 6.92
CA GLU A 549 29.00 14.14 7.45
C GLU A 549 28.99 13.10 6.31
N GLU A 550 30.00 13.17 5.43
CA GLU A 550 30.06 12.40 4.18
C GLU A 550 30.02 10.87 4.39
N THR A 551 30.59 10.34 5.47
CA THR A 551 30.58 8.90 5.72
C THR A 551 29.16 8.38 5.94
N ILE A 552 28.38 9.10 6.75
CA ILE A 552 26.99 8.74 7.06
C ILE A 552 26.10 8.93 5.83
N ALA A 553 26.29 10.04 5.10
CA ALA A 553 25.60 10.28 3.83
C ALA A 553 25.86 9.15 2.81
N ASN A 554 27.09 8.66 2.71
CA ASN A 554 27.40 7.58 1.77
C ASN A 554 26.81 6.24 2.19
N GLU A 555 26.78 5.94 3.49
CA GLU A 555 26.15 4.73 4.03
C GLU A 555 24.65 4.70 3.74
N LEU A 556 23.92 5.77 4.08
CA LEU A 556 22.48 5.85 3.86
C LEU A 556 22.12 5.87 2.37
N ALA A 557 22.87 6.59 1.54
CA ALA A 557 22.65 6.63 0.09
C ALA A 557 22.86 5.24 -0.52
N THR A 558 23.88 4.51 -0.05
CA THR A 558 24.11 3.13 -0.47
C THR A 558 22.87 2.29 -0.20
N GLU A 559 22.26 2.39 0.97
CA GLU A 559 21.05 1.62 1.30
C GLU A 559 19.84 1.94 0.42
N ILE A 560 19.62 3.23 0.10
CA ILE A 560 18.58 3.64 -0.85
C ILE A 560 18.81 2.98 -2.22
N VAL A 561 20.08 2.90 -2.65
CA VAL A 561 20.47 2.26 -3.91
C VAL A 561 20.29 0.74 -3.85
N LEU A 562 20.75 0.08 -2.77
CA LEU A 562 20.57 -1.37 -2.59
C LEU A 562 19.09 -1.75 -2.61
N TYR A 563 18.26 -0.95 -1.95
CA TYR A 563 16.82 -1.13 -1.94
C TYR A 563 16.23 -0.95 -3.35
N SER A 564 16.54 0.16 -4.02
CA SER A 564 15.99 0.46 -5.35
C SER A 564 16.35 -0.59 -6.41
N ALA A 565 17.52 -1.21 -6.26
CA ALA A 565 17.97 -2.33 -7.08
C ALA A 565 17.16 -3.62 -6.90
N GLN A 566 16.64 -3.87 -5.70
CA GLN A 566 15.82 -5.05 -5.42
C GLN A 566 14.41 -4.92 -5.98
N THR A 567 13.95 -3.69 -6.23
CA THR A 567 12.57 -3.39 -6.65
C THR A 567 12.44 -3.09 -8.15
N SER A 568 13.55 -2.91 -8.87
CA SER A 568 13.54 -2.57 -10.30
C SER A 568 13.52 -3.82 -11.20
N GLU A 569 12.64 -3.84 -12.22
CA GLU A 569 12.69 -4.81 -13.32
C GLU A 569 13.71 -4.37 -14.39
N GLY A 570 14.71 -5.21 -14.66
CA GLY A 570 15.75 -5.02 -15.66
C GLY A 570 17.19 -5.10 -15.14
N CYS A 571 18.16 -4.88 -16.02
CA CYS A 571 19.57 -4.69 -15.64
C CYS A 571 19.87 -3.18 -15.59
N HIS A 572 20.40 -2.71 -14.47
CA HIS A 572 20.63 -1.29 -14.19
C HIS A 572 22.07 -1.07 -13.75
N LEU A 573 22.78 -0.17 -14.44
CA LEU A 573 24.08 0.34 -14.02
C LEU A 573 23.91 1.83 -13.68
N ARG A 574 24.02 2.18 -12.40
CA ARG A 574 23.93 3.58 -11.94
C ARG A 574 25.28 4.05 -11.42
N VAL A 575 25.79 5.12 -12.00
CA VAL A 575 27.08 5.73 -11.66
C VAL A 575 26.84 7.15 -11.16
N TYR A 576 27.39 7.47 -9.99
CA TYR A 576 27.24 8.75 -9.31
C TYR A 576 28.57 9.54 -9.38
N PRO A 577 28.85 10.36 -10.42
CA PRO A 577 30.03 11.21 -10.43
C PRO A 577 29.93 12.40 -9.45
N THR A 578 31.08 12.82 -8.90
CA THR A 578 31.18 13.77 -7.77
C THR A 578 31.34 15.24 -8.12
N ASP A 579 31.29 15.62 -9.39
CA ASP A 579 31.45 17.02 -9.78
C ASP A 579 30.57 17.38 -10.99
N GLU A 580 30.05 18.61 -11.00
CA GLU A 580 29.41 19.25 -12.17
C GLU A 580 30.33 19.27 -13.42
N ALA A 581 31.63 18.98 -13.25
CA ALA A 581 32.68 19.21 -14.23
C ALA A 581 33.17 17.98 -15.00
N SER A 582 32.73 16.75 -14.72
CA SER A 582 33.13 15.62 -15.57
C SER A 582 32.26 15.57 -16.83
N ASN A 583 32.62 16.37 -17.83
CA ASN A 583 32.26 16.18 -19.24
C ASN A 583 32.86 14.88 -19.82
N GLY A 584 33.00 13.84 -19.00
CA GLY A 584 33.61 12.59 -19.38
C GLY A 584 32.78 11.92 -20.45
N ILE A 585 33.39 11.65 -21.60
CA ILE A 585 32.83 10.73 -22.56
C ILE A 585 32.95 9.35 -21.93
N PHE A 586 31.83 8.69 -21.72
CA PHE A 586 31.78 7.29 -21.31
C PHE A 586 31.37 6.50 -22.55
N LYS A 587 31.96 5.31 -22.69
CA LYS A 587 31.66 4.37 -23.76
C LYS A 587 31.12 3.09 -23.14
N VAL A 588 29.87 2.79 -23.46
CA VAL A 588 29.23 1.52 -23.10
C VAL A 588 29.24 0.61 -24.32
N THR A 589 29.76 -0.59 -24.15
CA THR A 589 29.70 -1.67 -25.13
C THR A 589 28.95 -2.82 -24.51
N ALA A 590 27.89 -3.30 -25.16
CA ALA A 590 27.33 -4.61 -24.83
C ALA A 590 27.70 -5.61 -25.93
N SER A 591 27.79 -6.88 -25.62
CA SER A 591 27.98 -7.94 -26.62
C SER A 591 27.27 -9.20 -26.21
N THR A 592 26.64 -9.87 -27.17
CA THR A 592 26.13 -11.24 -27.03
C THR A 592 27.07 -12.21 -27.74
N ASP A 593 26.83 -13.51 -27.55
CA ASP A 593 27.52 -14.57 -28.30
C ASP A 593 27.34 -14.45 -29.84
N GLU A 594 26.36 -13.65 -30.29
CA GLU A 594 25.98 -13.49 -31.70
C GLU A 594 26.46 -12.17 -32.32
N GLY A 595 27.00 -11.23 -31.53
CA GLY A 595 27.51 -9.96 -32.05
C GLY A 595 27.81 -8.90 -30.98
N VAL A 596 28.53 -7.85 -31.40
CA VAL A 596 28.89 -6.70 -30.55
C VAL A 596 27.96 -5.52 -30.85
N PHE A 597 27.39 -4.92 -29.81
CA PHE A 597 26.65 -3.66 -29.86
C PHE A 597 27.63 -2.50 -29.66
N SER A 598 27.48 -1.41 -30.42
CA SER A 598 28.48 -0.34 -30.47
C SER A 598 28.01 0.99 -29.86
N GLU A 599 28.75 1.44 -28.86
CA GLU A 599 29.16 2.83 -28.59
C GLU A 599 28.04 3.86 -28.42
N VAL A 600 27.49 3.91 -27.21
CA VAL A 600 26.95 5.16 -26.68
C VAL A 600 28.12 6.07 -26.33
N SER A 601 28.14 7.29 -26.87
CA SER A 601 29.10 8.33 -26.50
C SER A 601 28.37 9.66 -26.33
N GLY A 602 28.54 10.29 -25.17
CA GLY A 602 28.08 11.67 -24.90
C GLY A 602 26.85 11.83 -23.99
N LEU A 603 26.74 13.03 -23.43
CA LEU A 603 25.67 13.46 -22.51
C LEU A 603 24.38 13.78 -23.30
N THR A 604 23.55 12.78 -23.60
CA THR A 604 22.20 13.02 -24.12
C THR A 604 21.16 12.26 -23.30
N THR A 605 20.09 12.94 -22.91
CA THR A 605 18.88 12.36 -22.32
C THR A 605 18.05 11.65 -23.39
N GLY A 606 17.74 10.36 -23.20
CA GLY A 606 16.77 9.62 -24.02
C GLY A 606 17.13 8.14 -24.24
N THR A 607 16.22 7.36 -24.83
CA THR A 607 16.54 6.03 -25.39
C THR A 607 17.63 6.22 -26.43
N ILE A 608 18.80 5.65 -26.22
CA ILE A 608 19.95 5.91 -27.10
C ILE A 608 19.89 4.98 -28.31
N GLU A 609 19.59 3.70 -28.08
CA GLU A 609 19.46 2.71 -29.15
C GLU A 609 18.60 1.53 -28.67
N SER A 610 17.66 1.08 -29.50
CA SER A 610 17.08 -0.26 -29.43
C SER A 610 17.58 -1.03 -30.65
N ARG A 611 18.23 -2.17 -30.44
CA ARG A 611 18.74 -2.99 -31.56
C ARG A 611 18.43 -4.46 -31.34
N ASN A 612 17.99 -5.09 -32.42
CA ASN A 612 17.83 -6.52 -32.51
C ASN A 612 19.13 -7.16 -33.06
N VAL A 613 19.61 -8.19 -32.40
CA VAL A 613 20.70 -9.06 -32.88
C VAL A 613 20.18 -10.50 -32.85
N GLY A 614 19.94 -11.08 -34.02
CA GLY A 614 19.28 -12.37 -34.12
C GLY A 614 17.80 -12.28 -33.73
N ASP A 615 17.37 -13.14 -32.81
CA ASP A 615 16.05 -13.12 -32.17
C ASP A 615 16.04 -12.35 -30.84
N LYS A 616 17.18 -11.75 -30.45
CA LYS A 616 17.36 -11.05 -29.19
C LYS A 616 17.24 -9.54 -29.36
N SER A 617 16.57 -8.88 -28.43
CA SER A 617 16.48 -7.41 -28.37
C SER A 617 17.27 -6.90 -27.17
N VAL A 618 18.06 -5.84 -27.36
CA VAL A 618 18.65 -5.09 -26.25
C VAL A 618 18.25 -3.64 -26.42
N GLU A 619 17.52 -3.12 -25.44
CA GLU A 619 17.15 -1.71 -25.36
C GLU A 619 18.08 -0.98 -24.38
N PHE A 620 18.79 0.03 -24.89
CA PHE A 620 19.62 0.93 -24.10
C PHE A 620 18.87 2.22 -23.79
N ARG A 621 18.65 2.48 -22.51
CA ARG A 621 18.19 3.78 -22.03
C ARG A 621 19.30 4.37 -21.16
N ALA A 622 19.99 5.39 -21.64
CA ALA A 622 20.74 6.24 -20.72
C ALA A 622 19.87 7.39 -20.29
N GLN A 623 19.84 7.59 -18.99
CA GLN A 623 19.34 8.82 -18.41
C GLN A 623 20.55 9.60 -17.88
N PHE A 624 20.89 10.67 -18.59
CA PHE A 624 21.76 11.71 -18.06
C PHE A 624 20.93 12.75 -17.35
N ARG A 625 21.08 12.89 -16.04
CA ARG A 625 20.43 13.99 -15.31
C ARG A 625 21.45 15.04 -14.91
N ARG A 626 21.03 16.29 -14.98
CA ARG A 626 21.90 17.47 -14.99
C ARG A 626 22.29 17.87 -13.57
N GLY A 627 23.13 17.05 -12.92
CA GLY A 627 23.52 17.23 -11.52
C GLY A 627 24.48 16.15 -11.01
N GLY A 628 25.30 15.56 -11.89
CA GLY A 628 26.30 14.57 -11.49
C GLY A 628 25.78 13.13 -11.36
N TYR A 629 24.70 12.75 -12.04
CA TYR A 629 24.22 11.35 -12.04
C TYR A 629 24.12 10.80 -13.46
N PHE A 630 24.62 9.58 -13.64
CA PHE A 630 24.52 8.81 -14.88
C PHE A 630 23.90 7.43 -14.61
N GLY A 631 22.67 7.22 -15.09
CA GLY A 631 22.02 5.92 -15.09
C GLY A 631 22.02 5.29 -16.48
N LEU A 632 22.40 4.02 -16.56
CA LEU A 632 22.24 3.15 -17.71
C LEU A 632 21.26 2.05 -17.36
N ASP A 633 20.10 2.07 -17.97
CA ASP A 633 19.12 0.99 -17.89
C ASP A 633 19.21 0.14 -19.16
N PHE A 634 19.19 -1.17 -18.97
CA PHE A 634 19.21 -2.17 -20.03
C PHE A 634 17.99 -3.09 -19.88
N MET A 635 17.23 -3.24 -20.95
CA MET A 635 16.28 -4.35 -21.08
C MET A 635 16.84 -5.35 -22.10
N ILE A 636 16.79 -6.63 -21.75
CA ILE A 636 17.34 -7.73 -22.55
C ILE A 636 16.20 -8.72 -22.80
N GLU A 637 15.90 -9.01 -24.06
CA GLU A 637 14.97 -10.05 -24.45
C GLU A 637 15.67 -11.10 -25.33
N PRO A 638 15.40 -12.41 -25.13
CA PRO A 638 14.69 -12.98 -23.99
C PRO A 638 15.50 -12.83 -22.69
N GLU A 639 14.83 -12.89 -21.53
CA GLU A 639 15.40 -12.65 -20.18
C GLU A 639 16.60 -13.55 -19.79
N ASP A 640 16.86 -14.62 -20.55
CA ASP A 640 17.96 -15.57 -20.34
C ASP A 640 19.16 -15.35 -21.28
N ALA A 641 19.12 -14.30 -22.12
CA ALA A 641 20.20 -13.99 -23.04
C ALA A 641 21.50 -13.57 -22.31
N ARG A 642 22.61 -14.21 -22.69
CA ARG A 642 23.95 -13.80 -22.23
C ARG A 642 24.38 -12.50 -22.90
N VAL A 643 24.55 -11.46 -22.08
CA VAL A 643 25.07 -10.16 -22.50
C VAL A 643 26.26 -9.79 -21.63
N THR A 644 27.38 -9.45 -22.27
CA THR A 644 28.59 -8.91 -21.62
C THR A 644 28.61 -7.40 -21.78
N PHE A 645 28.94 -6.67 -20.72
CA PHE A 645 29.04 -5.21 -20.75
C PHE A 645 30.46 -4.73 -20.46
N SER A 646 30.86 -3.64 -21.12
CA SER A 646 32.07 -2.88 -20.85
C SER A 646 31.74 -1.41 -20.79
N VAL A 647 32.15 -0.74 -19.71
CA VAL A 647 32.01 0.71 -19.53
C VAL A 647 33.39 1.32 -19.36
N ILE A 648 33.73 2.25 -20.25
CA ILE A 648 35.03 2.92 -20.27
C ILE A 648 34.78 4.42 -20.09
N PHE A 649 35.45 5.03 -19.12
CA PHE A 649 35.48 6.49 -18.96
C PHE A 649 36.70 7.03 -19.71
N GLU A 650 36.49 7.86 -20.72
CA GLU A 650 37.57 8.38 -21.57
C GLU A 650 38.35 9.51 -20.88
N ASP A 651 37.70 10.30 -20.02
CA ASP A 651 38.34 11.30 -19.17
C ASP A 651 38.18 10.88 -17.71
N ASN A 652 39.30 10.73 -17.00
CA ASN A 652 39.42 10.27 -15.61
C ASN A 652 38.55 11.11 -14.67
N PRO A 653 37.28 10.71 -14.37
CA PRO A 653 36.52 11.41 -13.37
C PRO A 653 37.15 10.96 -12.04
N ASP A 654 37.44 11.89 -11.14
CA ASP A 654 37.65 11.52 -9.75
C ASP A 654 36.31 10.94 -9.26
N ILE A 655 36.02 9.66 -9.52
CA ILE A 655 34.79 9.00 -9.05
C ILE A 655 35.00 8.74 -7.55
N GLN A 656 34.68 9.71 -6.71
CA GLN A 656 34.84 9.61 -5.26
C GLN A 656 33.63 9.01 -4.54
N LEU A 657 32.51 8.77 -5.25
CA LEU A 657 31.30 8.12 -4.72
C LEU A 657 31.16 6.65 -5.14
N PRO A 658 30.39 5.85 -4.39
CA PRO A 658 30.06 4.48 -4.78
C PRO A 658 29.32 4.44 -6.12
N TRP A 659 29.69 3.49 -6.97
CA TRP A 659 29.01 3.16 -8.23
C TRP A 659 28.37 1.78 -8.11
N TYR A 660 27.25 1.58 -8.79
CA TYR A 660 26.39 0.40 -8.65
C TYR A 660 26.14 -0.30 -9.98
N LEU A 661 26.26 -1.63 -9.98
CA LEU A 661 25.83 -2.52 -11.06
C LEU A 661 24.83 -3.54 -10.50
N GLY A 662 23.64 -3.61 -11.11
CA GLY A 662 22.52 -4.45 -10.70
C GLY A 662 21.81 -5.12 -11.85
N ALA A 663 21.23 -6.29 -11.60
CA ALA A 663 20.34 -6.93 -12.57
C ALA A 663 19.24 -7.77 -11.91
N SER A 664 18.03 -7.74 -12.48
CA SER A 664 17.00 -8.76 -12.28
C SER A 664 16.96 -9.69 -13.50
N GLY A 665 17.16 -11.00 -13.31
CA GLY A 665 17.07 -12.00 -14.38
C GLY A 665 18.21 -13.04 -14.39
N THR A 666 18.14 -14.02 -15.28
CA THR A 666 19.19 -15.04 -15.48
C THR A 666 20.37 -14.46 -16.25
N MET A 667 21.34 -13.88 -15.54
CA MET A 667 22.58 -13.38 -16.14
C MET A 667 23.76 -14.31 -15.80
N PHE A 668 24.41 -14.86 -16.82
CA PHE A 668 25.71 -15.53 -16.65
C PHE A 668 26.83 -14.51 -16.91
N LEU A 669 27.43 -13.97 -15.85
CA LEU A 669 28.65 -13.17 -15.97
C LEU A 669 29.86 -14.11 -16.06
N SER A 670 30.55 -14.13 -17.21
CA SER A 670 31.92 -14.66 -17.26
C SER A 670 32.89 -13.54 -16.91
N ASN A 671 33.67 -13.73 -15.85
CA ASN A 671 34.64 -12.79 -15.30
C ASN A 671 35.75 -12.41 -16.31
N GLU A 672 35.53 -11.38 -17.13
CA GLU A 672 36.61 -10.56 -17.69
C GLU A 672 36.17 -9.10 -17.77
N TYR A 673 36.44 -8.33 -16.70
CA TYR A 673 36.33 -6.88 -16.71
C TYR A 673 37.71 -6.28 -16.98
N THR A 674 37.83 -5.42 -18.00
CA THR A 674 39.04 -4.63 -18.24
C THR A 674 38.71 -3.15 -18.07
N LEU A 675 38.98 -2.58 -16.89
CA LEU A 675 38.96 -1.12 -16.69
C LEU A 675 40.30 -0.55 -17.17
N GLY A 676 40.37 -0.12 -18.43
CA GLY A 676 41.60 0.36 -19.05
C GLY A 676 41.93 1.80 -18.69
N MET A 677 42.57 2.07 -17.55
CA MET A 677 43.22 3.36 -17.29
C MET A 677 44.64 3.32 -17.87
N THR A 678 44.90 4.08 -18.93
CA THR A 678 46.19 4.05 -19.64
C THR A 678 47.20 5.03 -19.03
N ASP A 679 47.79 4.71 -17.87
CA ASP A 679 49.14 5.18 -17.48
C ASP A 679 50.11 3.97 -17.59
N PRO A 680 51.17 4.04 -18.41
CA PRO A 680 52.09 2.94 -18.68
C PRO A 680 52.98 2.50 -17.48
N ARG A 681 52.60 2.81 -16.24
CA ARG A 681 53.25 2.29 -15.02
C ARG A 681 52.38 1.39 -14.15
N ILE A 682 51.16 1.07 -14.56
CA ILE A 682 50.29 0.16 -13.80
C ILE A 682 49.77 -0.94 -14.72
N THR A 683 50.29 -2.15 -14.55
CA THR A 683 49.75 -3.38 -15.15
C THR A 683 49.07 -4.16 -14.04
N LEU A 684 47.74 -4.26 -14.08
CA LEU A 684 46.98 -5.12 -13.18
C LEU A 684 46.86 -6.52 -13.79
N SER A 685 47.76 -7.40 -13.37
CA SER A 685 47.53 -8.85 -13.32
C SER A 685 47.31 -9.16 -11.84
N TYR A 686 46.25 -9.89 -11.48
CA TYR A 686 45.99 -10.30 -10.08
C TYR A 686 47.29 -10.75 -9.40
N PRO A 687 47.71 -10.18 -8.26
CA PRO A 687 47.21 -10.67 -6.97
C PRO A 687 47.16 -9.63 -5.83
N GLN A 688 46.36 -9.91 -4.81
CA GLN A 688 46.28 -9.21 -3.51
C GLN A 688 45.81 -7.74 -3.51
N ALA A 689 44.76 -7.53 -2.71
CA ALA A 689 44.14 -6.26 -2.39
C ALA A 689 45.14 -5.11 -2.20
N ARG A 690 44.89 -4.03 -2.94
CA ARG A 690 44.89 -2.66 -2.44
C ARG A 690 43.95 -1.83 -3.32
N LEU A 691 42.68 -1.86 -2.93
CA LEU A 691 41.68 -0.87 -3.29
C LEU A 691 42.22 0.51 -2.88
N THR A 692 42.35 1.43 -3.83
CA THR A 692 42.56 2.84 -3.52
C THR A 692 41.18 3.49 -3.38
N ASN A 693 40.73 3.64 -2.13
CA ASN A 693 39.68 4.53 -1.61
C ASN A 693 38.31 4.70 -2.29
N SER A 694 37.95 3.98 -3.36
CA SER A 694 36.56 3.95 -3.86
C SER A 694 35.89 2.61 -3.52
N GLN A 695 34.89 2.65 -2.64
CA GLN A 695 34.05 1.49 -2.30
C GLN A 695 33.00 1.33 -3.41
N GLY A 696 33.13 0.32 -4.27
CA GLY A 696 32.07 -0.13 -5.17
C GLY A 696 31.34 -1.33 -4.57
N VAL A 697 30.01 -1.37 -4.67
CA VAL A 697 29.18 -2.51 -4.22
C VAL A 697 28.61 -3.21 -5.44
N PHE A 698 28.89 -4.50 -5.60
CA PHE A 698 28.28 -5.36 -6.62
C PHE A 698 27.17 -6.18 -5.96
N ILE A 699 25.92 -6.06 -6.44
CA ILE A 699 24.79 -6.87 -5.95
C ILE A 699 24.34 -7.80 -7.06
N TRP A 700 24.14 -9.08 -6.74
CA TRP A 700 23.55 -10.06 -7.64
C TRP A 700 22.19 -10.51 -7.10
N THR A 701 21.14 -10.35 -7.90
CA THR A 701 19.78 -10.78 -7.55
C THR A 701 19.43 -12.02 -8.36
N VAL A 702 19.21 -13.16 -7.67
CA VAL A 702 18.72 -14.39 -8.29
C VAL A 702 17.18 -14.39 -8.20
N PRO A 703 16.43 -14.37 -9.32
CA PRO A 703 14.96 -14.29 -9.26
C PRO A 703 14.33 -15.51 -8.57
N PRO A 704 13.20 -15.34 -7.84
CA PRO A 704 12.38 -16.45 -7.33
C PRO A 704 11.81 -17.36 -8.43
N SER A 705 11.74 -16.88 -9.68
CA SER A 705 11.25 -17.63 -10.85
C SER A 705 12.20 -18.75 -11.30
N ILE A 706 13.42 -18.80 -10.76
CA ILE A 706 14.24 -20.00 -10.82
C ILE A 706 13.57 -21.05 -9.93
N ARG A 707 12.76 -21.93 -10.54
CA ARG A 707 12.29 -23.16 -9.89
C ARG A 707 13.46 -23.72 -9.08
N ALA A 708 13.22 -24.04 -7.81
CA ALA A 708 14.18 -24.49 -6.79
C ALA A 708 15.16 -25.65 -7.18
N ASN A 709 15.16 -26.09 -8.43
CA ASN A 709 15.97 -27.15 -8.99
C ASN A 709 17.20 -26.66 -9.78
N MET A 710 17.43 -25.35 -9.97
CA MET A 710 18.55 -24.86 -10.82
C MET A 710 19.72 -24.17 -10.10
N VAL A 711 19.66 -23.93 -8.79
CA VAL A 711 20.84 -23.52 -8.00
C VAL A 711 20.98 -24.46 -6.81
N ASN A 712 21.37 -25.71 -7.06
CA ASN A 712 21.64 -26.65 -5.98
C ASN A 712 23.11 -26.62 -5.51
N GLU A 713 24.03 -26.01 -6.25
CA GLU A 713 25.44 -25.96 -5.86
C GLU A 713 26.06 -24.63 -6.27
N LEU A 714 26.36 -23.77 -5.29
CA LEU A 714 27.37 -22.72 -5.45
C LEU A 714 28.71 -23.42 -5.70
N SER A 715 29.54 -22.88 -6.60
CA SER A 715 30.84 -23.51 -6.85
C SER A 715 31.69 -23.49 -5.57
N PRO A 716 32.52 -24.51 -5.32
CA PRO A 716 33.37 -24.56 -4.13
C PRO A 716 34.24 -23.31 -3.97
N GLU A 717 34.68 -22.70 -5.08
CA GLU A 717 35.46 -21.47 -5.08
C GLU A 717 34.62 -20.27 -4.59
N MET A 718 33.36 -20.15 -5.04
CA MET A 718 32.46 -19.09 -4.57
C MET A 718 32.09 -19.27 -3.09
N ILE A 719 31.91 -20.51 -2.62
CA ILE A 719 31.66 -20.78 -1.20
C ILE A 719 32.87 -20.36 -0.36
N GLU A 720 34.09 -20.72 -0.78
CA GLU A 720 35.30 -20.29 -0.06
C GLU A 720 35.47 -18.77 -0.05
N GLU A 721 35.13 -18.10 -1.15
CA GLU A 721 35.21 -16.65 -1.25
C GLU A 721 34.18 -15.95 -0.35
N LEU A 722 32.91 -16.40 -0.36
CA LEU A 722 31.85 -15.87 0.51
C LEU A 722 32.11 -16.13 2.00
N VAL A 723 32.69 -17.28 2.34
CA VAL A 723 33.14 -17.60 3.71
C VAL A 723 34.32 -16.70 4.11
N SER A 724 35.24 -16.42 3.19
CA SER A 724 36.40 -15.55 3.47
C SER A 724 36.00 -14.09 3.69
N LEU A 725 34.91 -13.66 3.06
CA LEU A 725 34.33 -12.32 3.19
C LEU A 725 33.32 -12.20 4.34
N GLY A 726 33.00 -13.31 5.01
CA GLY A 726 32.15 -13.33 6.22
C GLY A 726 30.64 -13.26 5.94
N TYR A 727 30.20 -13.42 4.70
CA TYR A 727 28.79 -13.37 4.32
C TYR A 727 28.04 -14.66 4.66
N ILE A 728 28.73 -15.80 4.69
CA ILE A 728 28.16 -17.10 5.06
C ILE A 728 29.15 -17.87 5.94
N THR A 729 28.63 -18.79 6.77
CA THR A 729 29.46 -19.80 7.43
C THR A 729 29.69 -20.98 6.50
N ARG A 730 30.77 -21.73 6.72
CA ARG A 730 31.14 -22.90 5.89
C ARG A 730 30.17 -24.09 6.06
N ASP A 731 29.36 -24.06 7.12
CA ASP A 731 28.37 -25.06 7.52
C ASP A 731 26.97 -24.70 7.06
#